data_AF-A0A453QET5-F1
#
_entry.id   AF-A0A453QET5-F1
#
_cell.length_a   1.000
_cell.length_b   1.000
_cell.length_c   1.000
_cell.angle_alpha   90.00
_cell.angle_beta   90.00
_cell.angle_gamma   90.00
#
_symmetry.space_group_name_H-M   'P 1'
#
loop_
_entity.id
_entity.type
_entity.pdbx_description
1 polymer ?
#
loop_
_entity_poly.entity_id
_entity_poly.type
_entity_poly.pdbx_seq_one_letter_code
_entity_poly.pdbx_strand_id
1 'polypeptide(L)'
;AALHAVFAKLGQKAGPQWNISGDPCTGAAIDNTNIDNNDIFKAAIKCEVCTGGNTSVCRITRLKIYALDAVGPIPEELRNLTALTDLDLGQNYLTGPLPSFIGELTDMKFMTFGINALSGPVPKELGNLKNLIKLGLGGNNFSGSLPSELGNLAKLEELYIDSSGLSGPLPSSLSQLTKMKKVWASDNDFTGQIPDYIGSWSSLTELRLQGNSFQGPIPATLSNLGQLASLRIGDILNGSSSSLAFVNNLTSLNTLVLRNCRISDKLVSIDFSKFTSLNLLDLSFNNITGQVPQTLLNLNSLAFLFLGNNSLSGSLPSSVGPLLKNLDFSYNLLSGSIPSWAKNSQLNLVANNFVADSSSNSVLPAGWGCLQRNTPCFLDSPKSSSFAVDSGKSIVGPDNSVYQPDRASLGAASLYVTGAPTWGVSNVGKFMDANNGSYIIHSPGQFLNTLDPELFQNARMSPSSLRYFGIGLENGNYTVTLLFAEFDFPDTQSWKSRGRRVFDIYVQGERKEQNFDIRKAAGGKSFTAVRKQYTVPVTKNFLDIHLFWAGKGTCCIPTQGYYGPAISALSATPNFTPTVRNAVVKKGSKTGVIAGAIVGVVVLGLLAFAGIFVWRQKKRKLALEQEELYSIVGRPNVLSYGELRSATENFSSNNLLGQGGYGSVFKGKLTDGRFVAVKQLSETSHQGKKEFATEIETISRVQHRNLVKLHGCCLEGNKPLLVYEYLENGSLDRALFGTTYVE
;
A
#
# COMPACT_ATOMS: atom_id res chain seq x y z
N ALA A 1 23.12 -5.25 36.71
CA ALA A 1 23.55 -4.05 35.98
C ALA A 1 23.46 -4.21 34.46
N ALA A 2 24.21 -5.15 33.85
CA ALA A 2 24.23 -5.36 32.40
C ALA A 2 22.83 -5.53 31.77
N LEU A 3 21.99 -6.41 32.34
CA LEU A 3 20.60 -6.61 31.89
C LEU A 3 19.80 -5.31 31.83
N HIS A 4 19.87 -4.48 32.87
CA HIS A 4 19.18 -3.19 32.90
C HIS A 4 19.66 -2.22 31.82
N ALA A 5 20.97 -2.19 31.59
CA ALA A 5 21.54 -1.35 30.54
C ALA A 5 21.07 -1.79 29.15
N VAL A 6 21.02 -3.11 28.90
CA VAL A 6 20.47 -3.67 27.64
C VAL A 6 19.02 -3.23 27.45
N PHE A 7 18.16 -3.43 28.46
CA PHE A 7 16.74 -3.04 28.39
C PHE A 7 16.59 -1.54 28.16
N ALA A 8 17.30 -0.71 28.93
CA ALA A 8 17.22 0.74 28.82
C ALA A 8 17.65 1.23 27.43
N LYS A 9 18.76 0.70 26.88
CA LYS A 9 19.25 1.07 25.54
C LYS A 9 18.31 0.64 24.42
N LEU A 10 17.57 -0.45 24.61
CA LEU A 10 16.58 -0.94 23.65
C LEU A 10 15.17 -0.35 23.86
N GLY A 11 15.04 0.65 24.74
CA GLY A 11 13.77 1.29 25.06
C GLY A 11 12.77 0.36 25.75
N GLN A 12 13.23 -0.76 26.30
CA GLN A 12 12.40 -1.75 26.96
C GLN A 12 12.33 -1.49 28.46
N LYS A 13 11.14 -1.70 29.03
CA LYS A 13 10.90 -1.69 30.47
C LYS A 13 10.39 -3.07 30.87
N ALA A 14 10.68 -3.51 32.09
CA ALA A 14 10.02 -4.70 32.58
C ALA A 14 8.53 -4.46 32.69
N GLY A 15 7.75 -5.36 32.10
CA GLY A 15 6.33 -5.45 32.40
C GLY A 15 6.10 -5.96 33.82
N PRO A 16 4.87 -5.83 34.36
CA PRO A 16 4.51 -6.39 35.67
C PRO A 16 4.67 -7.92 35.75
N GLN A 17 4.75 -8.56 34.58
CA GLN A 17 5.06 -9.97 34.36
C GLN A 17 6.49 -10.36 34.82
N TRP A 18 7.39 -9.38 34.94
CA TRP A 18 8.80 -9.59 35.28
C TRP A 18 9.30 -8.60 36.31
N ASN A 19 9.97 -9.08 37.36
CA ASN A 19 10.66 -8.20 38.28
C ASN A 19 12.09 -7.89 37.79
N ILE A 20 12.34 -6.66 37.33
CA ILE A 20 13.72 -6.17 37.16
C ILE A 20 14.18 -5.36 38.38
N SER A 21 13.28 -4.91 39.25
CA SER A 21 13.66 -4.19 40.47
C SER A 21 14.12 -5.16 41.56
N GLY A 22 15.40 -5.14 41.91
CA GLY A 22 15.99 -6.05 42.90
C GLY A 22 16.75 -7.19 42.23
N ASP A 23 16.53 -8.44 42.67
CA ASP A 23 17.14 -9.62 42.05
C ASP A 23 16.31 -10.10 40.84
N PRO A 24 16.85 -10.00 39.60
CA PRO A 24 16.14 -10.44 38.41
C PRO A 24 15.92 -11.95 38.35
N CYS A 25 16.68 -12.74 39.12
CA CYS A 25 16.59 -14.20 39.17
C CYS A 25 15.53 -14.68 40.17
N THR A 26 14.29 -14.21 40.03
CA THR A 26 13.16 -14.57 40.88
C THR A 26 11.91 -14.93 40.06
N GLY A 27 10.95 -15.65 40.67
CA GLY A 27 9.67 -16.03 40.03
C GLY A 27 9.87 -16.80 38.72
N ALA A 28 9.26 -16.29 37.64
CA ALA A 28 9.30 -16.88 36.30
C ALA A 28 10.74 -17.08 35.75
N ALA A 29 11.73 -16.36 36.28
CA ALA A 29 13.13 -16.52 35.86
C ALA A 29 13.77 -17.82 36.37
N ILE A 30 13.28 -18.40 37.46
CA ILE A 30 13.86 -19.60 38.11
C ILE A 30 12.90 -20.78 38.21
N ASP A 31 11.60 -20.56 38.01
CA ASP A 31 10.59 -21.61 38.04
C ASP A 31 10.36 -22.29 36.67
N ASN A 32 9.38 -23.19 36.61
CA ASN A 32 9.01 -23.97 35.43
C ASN A 32 8.12 -23.21 34.42
N THR A 33 7.89 -21.91 34.60
CA THR A 33 7.07 -21.10 33.70
C THR A 33 7.64 -21.15 32.28
N ASN A 34 6.79 -21.50 31.32
CA ASN A 34 7.14 -21.51 29.90
C ASN A 34 7.12 -20.08 29.36
N ILE A 35 8.30 -19.57 28.99
CA ILE A 35 8.51 -18.24 28.41
C ILE A 35 8.66 -18.25 26.89
N ASP A 36 8.85 -19.44 26.29
CA ASP A 36 9.18 -19.59 24.88
C ASP A 36 7.93 -19.47 24.00
N ASN A 37 6.86 -20.18 24.38
CA ASN A 37 5.61 -20.29 23.61
C ASN A 37 4.45 -19.44 24.16
N ASN A 38 4.76 -18.44 25.00
CA ASN A 38 3.76 -17.61 25.64
C ASN A 38 3.92 -16.15 25.22
N ASP A 39 2.94 -15.63 24.49
CA ASP A 39 2.90 -14.26 23.95
C ASP A 39 2.94 -13.17 25.02
N ILE A 40 2.72 -13.54 26.27
CA ILE A 40 2.84 -12.64 27.40
C ILE A 40 4.33 -12.35 27.72
N PHE A 41 5.22 -13.31 27.51
CA PHE A 41 6.66 -13.22 27.81
C PHE A 41 7.47 -12.81 26.57
N LYS A 42 7.16 -11.62 26.04
CA LYS A 42 7.92 -11.01 24.95
C LYS A 42 9.31 -10.52 25.36
N ALA A 43 9.45 -10.02 26.58
CA ALA A 43 10.74 -9.73 27.20
C ALA A 43 10.91 -10.68 28.39
N ALA A 44 12.01 -11.42 28.42
CA ALA A 44 12.22 -12.51 29.36
C ALA A 44 13.68 -12.88 29.63
N ILE A 45 13.94 -13.46 30.80
CA ILE A 45 15.19 -14.14 31.14
C ILE A 45 14.95 -15.54 31.76
N LYS A 46 15.98 -16.38 31.79
CA LYS A 46 16.04 -17.49 32.75
C LYS A 46 17.36 -17.43 33.47
N CYS A 47 17.35 -17.86 34.73
CA CYS A 47 18.54 -17.99 35.53
C CYS A 47 18.79 -19.44 35.90
N GLU A 48 20.05 -19.80 36.07
CA GLU A 48 20.43 -21.04 36.73
C GLU A 48 20.06 -20.97 38.22
N VAL A 49 19.55 -22.09 38.76
CA VAL A 49 19.18 -22.19 40.18
C VAL A 49 20.42 -21.99 41.04
N CYS A 50 20.36 -21.01 41.95
CA CYS A 50 21.49 -20.59 42.76
C CYS A 50 21.79 -21.70 43.78
N THR A 51 22.82 -22.51 43.53
CA THR A 51 23.19 -23.63 44.42
C THR A 51 23.75 -23.08 45.73
N GLY A 52 23.20 -23.58 46.84
CA GLY A 52 23.33 -22.98 48.17
C GLY A 52 24.75 -22.99 48.75
N GLY A 53 25.15 -21.81 49.22
CA GLY A 53 26.33 -21.49 50.02
C GLY A 53 26.31 -19.98 50.32
N ASN A 54 27.13 -19.50 51.27
CA ASN A 54 27.10 -18.10 51.79
C ASN A 54 27.29 -16.99 50.73
N THR A 55 27.49 -17.33 49.45
CA THR A 55 27.44 -16.42 48.29
C THR A 55 26.89 -17.15 47.05
N SER A 56 25.59 -17.47 47.03
CA SER A 56 24.93 -18.05 45.85
C SER A 56 24.72 -16.96 44.77
N VAL A 57 25.59 -16.92 43.75
CA VAL A 57 25.44 -15.98 42.61
C VAL A 57 24.58 -16.64 41.53
N CYS A 58 23.35 -16.14 41.36
CA CYS A 58 22.47 -16.55 40.27
C CYS A 58 22.99 -16.00 38.93
N ARG A 59 23.01 -16.83 37.88
CA ARG A 59 23.51 -16.44 36.55
C ARG A 59 22.38 -16.44 35.54
N ILE A 60 22.28 -15.39 34.74
CA ILE A 60 21.33 -15.30 33.63
C ILE A 60 21.84 -16.21 32.50
N THR A 61 21.07 -17.24 32.16
CA THR A 61 21.41 -18.23 31.14
C THR A 61 20.57 -18.08 29.88
N ARG A 62 19.46 -17.34 29.94
CA ARG A 62 18.64 -17.03 28.77
C ARG A 62 18.20 -15.57 28.79
N LEU A 63 18.15 -14.93 27.63
CA LEU A 63 17.60 -13.59 27.44
C LEU A 63 16.78 -13.55 26.14
N LYS A 64 15.53 -13.11 26.24
CA LYS A 64 14.59 -12.93 25.14
C LYS A 64 14.04 -11.51 25.15
N ILE A 65 14.08 -10.84 24.01
CA ILE A 65 13.40 -9.57 23.72
C ILE A 65 12.84 -9.74 22.31
N TYR A 66 11.58 -10.16 22.20
CA TYR A 66 10.99 -10.65 20.97
C TYR A 66 9.69 -9.91 20.62
N ALA A 67 9.53 -9.49 19.37
CA ALA A 67 8.30 -8.87 18.87
C ALA A 67 7.85 -7.63 19.67
N LEU A 68 8.82 -6.79 20.07
CA LEU A 68 8.63 -5.57 20.87
C LEU A 68 8.99 -4.29 20.12
N ASP A 69 9.34 -4.40 18.84
CA ASP A 69 9.79 -3.27 18.01
C ASP A 69 10.97 -2.52 18.66
N ALA A 70 11.84 -3.23 19.38
CA ALA A 70 13.03 -2.63 19.98
C ALA A 70 13.92 -2.00 18.89
N VAL A 71 14.35 -0.75 19.10
CA VAL A 71 15.09 0.04 18.12
C VAL A 71 16.51 0.31 18.60
N GLY A 72 17.47 0.34 17.68
CA GLY A 72 18.86 0.73 17.94
C GLY A 72 19.85 -0.41 17.74
N PRO A 73 21.15 -0.18 17.97
CA PRO A 73 22.16 -1.23 17.85
C PRO A 73 22.06 -2.25 18.98
N ILE A 74 22.61 -3.46 18.75
CA ILE A 74 22.79 -4.46 19.81
C ILE A 74 23.71 -3.85 20.90
N PRO A 75 23.27 -3.76 22.17
CA PRO A 75 24.06 -3.11 23.23
C PRO A 75 25.33 -3.89 23.60
N GLU A 76 26.47 -3.18 23.73
CA GLU A 76 27.76 -3.74 24.18
C GLU A 76 27.70 -4.41 25.56
N GLU A 77 26.80 -3.96 26.44
CA GLU A 77 26.64 -4.53 27.79
C GLU A 77 26.19 -6.00 27.76
N LEU A 78 25.65 -6.47 26.64
CA LEU A 78 25.35 -7.88 26.42
C LEU A 78 26.60 -8.77 26.56
N ARG A 79 27.79 -8.23 26.24
CA ARG A 79 29.10 -8.89 26.44
C ARG A 79 29.32 -9.37 27.88
N ASN A 80 28.74 -8.68 28.87
CA ASN A 80 28.90 -9.01 30.29
C ASN A 80 28.01 -10.18 30.75
N LEU A 81 27.11 -10.70 29.90
CA LEU A 81 26.24 -11.83 30.21
C LEU A 81 26.85 -13.14 29.68
N THR A 82 28.07 -13.45 30.13
CA THR A 82 28.90 -14.54 29.58
C THR A 82 28.32 -15.94 29.78
N ALA A 83 27.43 -16.13 30.74
CA ALA A 83 26.76 -17.40 31.01
C ALA A 83 25.53 -17.66 30.11
N LEU A 84 25.24 -16.79 29.14
CA LEU A 84 24.12 -16.98 28.22
C LEU A 84 24.31 -18.22 27.36
N THR A 85 23.28 -19.06 27.38
CA THR A 85 23.12 -20.24 26.53
C THR A 85 22.01 -20.07 25.48
N ASP A 86 21.11 -19.11 25.70
CA ASP A 86 20.00 -18.79 24.80
C ASP A 86 19.82 -17.27 24.69
N LEU A 87 19.83 -16.75 23.46
CA LEU A 87 19.63 -15.35 23.16
C LEU A 87 18.64 -15.20 21.99
N ASP A 88 17.48 -14.61 22.29
CA ASP A 88 16.45 -14.31 21.29
C ASP A 88 16.18 -12.80 21.24
N LEU A 89 16.69 -12.13 20.20
CA LEU A 89 16.38 -10.73 19.89
C LEU A 89 15.55 -10.61 18.61
N GLY A 90 14.82 -11.66 18.23
CA GLY A 90 14.09 -11.73 16.97
C GLY A 90 12.87 -10.81 16.91
N GLN A 91 12.44 -10.46 15.70
CA GLN A 91 11.27 -9.59 15.45
C GLN A 91 11.36 -8.24 16.18
N ASN A 92 12.43 -7.49 15.93
CA ASN A 92 12.56 -6.11 16.40
C ASN A 92 13.01 -5.21 15.23
N TYR A 93 13.41 -3.98 15.53
CA TYR A 93 13.99 -3.04 14.57
C TYR A 93 15.45 -2.72 14.96
N LEU A 94 16.22 -3.74 15.35
CA LEU A 94 17.63 -3.58 15.67
C LEU A 94 18.42 -3.22 14.42
N THR A 95 19.37 -2.30 14.55
CA THR A 95 20.12 -1.67 13.45
C THR A 95 21.63 -1.81 13.64
N GLY A 96 22.42 -1.39 12.65
CA GLY A 96 23.88 -1.49 12.70
C GLY A 96 24.41 -2.90 12.46
N PRO A 97 25.72 -3.13 12.64
CA PRO A 97 26.34 -4.43 12.45
C PRO A 97 26.02 -5.40 13.59
N LEU A 98 26.04 -6.71 13.29
CA LEU A 98 26.10 -7.72 14.33
C LEU A 98 27.47 -7.63 15.02
N PRO A 99 27.56 -7.29 16.33
CA PRO A 99 28.85 -7.01 16.96
C PRO A 99 29.76 -8.25 17.04
N SER A 100 31.06 -8.08 16.85
CA SER A 100 32.03 -9.17 16.92
C SER A 100 32.14 -9.79 18.31
N PHE A 101 31.85 -9.03 19.38
CA PHE A 101 31.87 -9.54 20.76
C PHE A 101 30.88 -10.67 20.99
N ILE A 102 29.89 -10.86 20.11
CA ILE A 102 28.97 -12.00 20.19
C ILE A 102 29.75 -13.33 20.19
N GLY A 103 30.92 -13.38 19.52
CA GLY A 103 31.80 -14.54 19.56
C GLY A 103 32.47 -14.81 20.92
N GLU A 104 32.38 -13.89 21.88
CA GLU A 104 32.87 -14.05 23.26
C GLU A 104 31.88 -14.84 24.16
N LEU A 105 30.62 -14.99 23.73
CA LEU A 105 29.57 -15.70 24.49
C LEU A 105 29.63 -17.22 24.27
N THR A 106 30.76 -17.85 24.61
CA THR A 106 31.11 -19.22 24.19
C THR A 106 30.19 -20.34 24.71
N ASP A 107 29.37 -20.07 25.72
CA ASP A 107 28.37 -21.01 26.27
C ASP A 107 27.07 -21.06 25.43
N MET A 108 26.96 -20.19 24.42
CA MET A 108 25.77 -20.08 23.57
C MET A 108 25.41 -21.39 22.87
N LYS A 109 24.11 -21.74 22.93
CA LYS A 109 23.51 -22.91 22.27
C LYS A 109 22.44 -22.49 21.27
N PHE A 110 21.61 -21.51 21.62
CA PHE A 110 20.52 -21.03 20.77
C PHE A 110 20.64 -19.52 20.62
N MET A 111 20.71 -19.04 19.38
CA MET A 111 20.88 -17.62 19.12
C MET A 111 20.04 -17.21 17.91
N THR A 112 19.22 -16.18 18.08
CA THR A 112 18.46 -15.61 16.96
C THR A 112 18.40 -14.08 17.03
N PHE A 113 18.70 -13.47 15.90
CA PHE A 113 18.54 -12.05 15.60
C PHE A 113 17.59 -11.85 14.40
N GLY A 114 16.80 -12.87 14.06
CA GLY A 114 15.99 -12.86 12.85
C GLY A 114 14.93 -11.74 12.83
N ILE A 115 14.58 -11.25 11.64
CA ILE A 115 13.58 -10.21 11.41
C ILE A 115 13.94 -8.92 12.16
N ASN A 116 15.02 -8.29 11.70
CA ASN A 116 15.54 -7.02 12.21
C ASN A 116 16.00 -6.14 11.03
N ALA A 117 16.74 -5.07 11.31
CA ALA A 117 17.40 -4.22 10.31
C ALA A 117 18.93 -4.23 10.48
N LEU A 118 19.50 -5.36 10.96
CA LEU A 118 20.95 -5.53 11.08
C LEU A 118 21.59 -5.51 9.69
N SER A 119 22.82 -5.01 9.62
CA SER A 119 23.53 -4.75 8.38
C SER A 119 25.02 -5.07 8.47
N GLY A 120 25.79 -4.79 7.42
CA GLY A 120 27.21 -5.13 7.38
C GLY A 120 27.47 -6.64 7.17
N PRO A 121 28.73 -7.08 7.27
CA PRO A 121 29.08 -8.49 7.12
C PRO A 121 28.67 -9.31 8.35
N VAL A 122 28.46 -10.62 8.15
CA VAL A 122 28.34 -11.57 9.26
C VAL A 122 29.73 -11.73 9.90
N PRO A 123 29.89 -11.47 11.21
CA PRO A 123 31.20 -11.52 11.87
C PRO A 123 31.75 -12.95 11.92
N LYS A 124 33.03 -13.10 11.58
CA LYS A 124 33.73 -14.40 11.60
C LYS A 124 33.84 -14.98 13.01
N GLU A 125 33.80 -14.11 14.03
CA GLU A 125 33.86 -14.46 15.44
C GLU A 125 32.69 -15.36 15.88
N LEU A 126 31.60 -15.43 15.12
CA LEU A 126 30.55 -16.44 15.33
C LEU A 126 31.10 -17.87 15.31
N GLY A 127 32.17 -18.13 14.55
CA GLY A 127 32.86 -19.43 14.54
C GLY A 127 33.48 -19.85 15.88
N ASN A 128 33.56 -18.94 16.87
CA ASN A 128 34.02 -19.26 18.22
C ASN A 128 32.94 -19.96 19.08
N LEU A 129 31.67 -19.89 18.68
CA LEU A 129 30.53 -20.41 19.45
C LEU A 129 30.36 -21.92 19.28
N LYS A 130 31.37 -22.72 19.65
CA LYS A 130 31.43 -24.17 19.39
C LYS A 130 30.29 -24.99 20.02
N ASN A 131 29.52 -24.39 20.93
CA ASN A 131 28.35 -25.00 21.55
C ASN A 131 27.03 -24.73 20.81
N LEU A 132 27.05 -23.92 19.76
CA LEU A 132 25.87 -23.47 19.05
C LEU A 132 25.16 -24.62 18.32
N ILE A 133 23.86 -24.71 18.54
CA ILE A 133 22.93 -25.70 17.98
C ILE A 133 22.01 -25.01 16.96
N LYS A 134 21.58 -23.78 17.24
CA LYS A 134 20.70 -22.99 16.36
C LYS A 134 21.23 -21.57 16.16
N LEU A 135 21.33 -21.17 14.90
CA LEU A 135 21.65 -19.80 14.49
C LEU A 135 20.56 -19.23 13.59
N GLY A 136 19.92 -18.14 14.03
CA GLY A 136 18.94 -17.39 13.28
C GLY A 136 19.39 -15.98 12.94
N LEU A 137 19.59 -15.70 11.65
CA LEU A 137 19.94 -14.39 11.09
C LEU A 137 18.93 -13.92 10.03
N GLY A 138 17.96 -14.78 9.67
CA GLY A 138 16.99 -14.54 8.59
C GLY A 138 16.23 -13.21 8.69
N GLY A 139 15.88 -12.59 7.56
CA GLY A 139 15.09 -11.35 7.54
C GLY A 139 15.87 -10.10 8.02
N ASN A 140 17.15 -10.00 7.67
CA ASN A 140 18.02 -8.85 7.94
C ASN A 140 18.57 -8.25 6.64
N ASN A 141 19.48 -7.28 6.75
CA ASN A 141 20.11 -6.59 5.62
C ASN A 141 21.64 -6.70 5.67
N PHE A 142 22.14 -7.90 5.97
CA PHE A 142 23.56 -8.23 5.90
C PHE A 142 24.10 -8.08 4.48
N SER A 143 25.41 -8.19 4.33
CA SER A 143 26.11 -8.03 3.06
C SER A 143 27.34 -8.94 3.00
N GLY A 144 27.86 -9.16 1.79
CA GLY A 144 29.03 -10.01 1.59
C GLY A 144 28.72 -11.50 1.71
N SER A 145 29.77 -12.31 1.79
CA SER A 145 29.69 -13.76 1.87
C SER A 145 29.55 -14.27 3.30
N LEU A 146 29.03 -15.50 3.45
CA LEU A 146 29.11 -16.21 4.72
C LEU A 146 30.59 -16.44 5.10
N PRO A 147 30.98 -16.16 6.36
CA PRO A 147 32.35 -16.41 6.80
C PRO A 147 32.63 -17.91 6.87
N SER A 148 33.83 -18.30 6.44
CA SER A 148 34.27 -19.70 6.42
C SER A 148 34.32 -20.34 7.81
N GLU A 149 34.52 -19.51 8.83
CA GLU A 149 34.63 -19.85 10.24
C GLU A 149 33.34 -20.45 10.80
N LEU A 150 32.19 -20.24 10.15
CA LEU A 150 30.95 -20.95 10.51
C LEU A 150 31.09 -22.48 10.39
N GLY A 151 32.03 -22.98 9.58
CA GLY A 151 32.37 -24.40 9.54
C GLY A 151 32.88 -24.98 10.86
N ASN A 152 33.32 -24.13 11.80
CA ASN A 152 33.79 -24.57 13.12
C ASN A 152 32.65 -24.98 14.08
N LEU A 153 31.39 -24.72 13.71
CA LEU A 153 30.21 -24.94 14.55
C LEU A 153 29.72 -26.39 14.48
N ALA A 154 30.57 -27.36 14.84
CA ALA A 154 30.30 -28.80 14.67
C ALA A 154 29.05 -29.34 15.40
N LYS A 155 28.43 -28.55 16.29
CA LYS A 155 27.16 -28.88 16.96
C LYS A 155 25.92 -28.27 16.30
N LEU A 156 26.10 -27.46 15.25
CA LEU A 156 25.01 -26.75 14.60
C LEU A 156 24.06 -27.73 13.92
N GLU A 157 22.77 -27.56 14.19
CA GLU A 157 21.68 -28.35 13.65
C GLU A 157 20.73 -27.50 12.79
N GLU A 158 20.54 -26.24 13.18
CA GLU A 158 19.58 -25.34 12.51
C GLU A 158 20.26 -24.02 12.11
N LEU A 159 20.21 -23.71 10.82
CA LEU A 159 20.72 -22.46 10.25
C LEU A 159 19.61 -21.75 9.46
N TYR A 160 19.22 -20.58 9.95
CA TYR A 160 18.22 -19.71 9.32
C TYR A 160 18.87 -18.42 8.87
N ILE A 161 19.07 -18.28 7.57
CA ILE A 161 19.74 -17.14 6.93
C ILE A 161 18.95 -16.65 5.70
N ASP A 162 17.68 -17.00 5.60
CA ASP A 162 16.80 -16.60 4.52
C ASP A 162 16.57 -15.08 4.52
N SER A 163 16.34 -14.47 3.34
CA SER A 163 16.01 -13.05 3.23
C SER A 163 17.01 -12.10 3.91
N SER A 164 18.31 -12.41 3.91
CA SER A 164 19.31 -11.76 4.77
C SER A 164 20.26 -10.81 4.04
N GLY A 165 20.22 -10.76 2.70
CA GLY A 165 21.14 -9.93 1.89
C GLY A 165 22.54 -10.55 1.68
N LEU A 166 22.69 -11.83 1.99
CA LEU A 166 23.96 -12.56 1.82
C LEU A 166 24.24 -12.85 0.35
N SER A 167 25.50 -12.98 -0.01
CA SER A 167 25.96 -13.14 -1.40
C SER A 167 27.16 -14.08 -1.52
N GLY A 168 27.65 -14.31 -2.75
CA GLY A 168 28.81 -15.16 -2.99
C GLY A 168 28.51 -16.65 -2.87
N PRO A 169 29.52 -17.54 -2.99
CA PRO A 169 29.31 -18.98 -2.88
C PRO A 169 29.10 -19.44 -1.43
N LEU A 170 28.43 -20.58 -1.26
CA LEU A 170 28.39 -21.27 0.03
C LEU A 170 29.82 -21.80 0.36
N PRO A 171 30.39 -21.49 1.54
CA PRO A 171 31.76 -21.89 1.88
C PRO A 171 31.96 -23.40 1.98
N SER A 172 33.05 -23.94 1.43
CA SER A 172 33.39 -25.36 1.49
C SER A 172 33.62 -25.88 2.92
N SER A 173 33.98 -24.99 3.86
CA SER A 173 34.12 -25.31 5.28
C SER A 173 32.82 -25.77 5.93
N LEU A 174 31.65 -25.43 5.36
CA LEU A 174 30.35 -25.93 5.86
C LEU A 174 30.19 -27.45 5.71
N SER A 175 31.09 -28.11 4.96
CA SER A 175 31.20 -29.58 4.93
C SER A 175 31.43 -30.20 6.31
N GLN A 176 31.98 -29.46 7.27
CA GLN A 176 32.22 -29.91 8.64
C GLN A 176 30.96 -29.96 9.52
N LEU A 177 29.85 -29.37 9.07
CA LEU A 177 28.59 -29.29 9.82
C LEU A 177 27.76 -30.58 9.65
N THR A 178 28.25 -31.71 10.17
CA THR A 178 27.64 -33.02 9.93
C THR A 178 26.32 -33.27 10.68
N LYS A 179 25.93 -32.38 11.60
CA LYS A 179 24.70 -32.48 12.40
C LYS A 179 23.51 -31.66 11.87
N MET A 180 23.65 -31.07 10.68
CA MET A 180 22.59 -30.23 10.12
C MET A 180 21.27 -30.98 9.95
N LYS A 181 20.19 -30.34 10.41
CA LYS A 181 18.80 -30.80 10.33
C LYS A 181 17.94 -29.87 9.49
N LYS A 182 18.17 -28.56 9.58
CA LYS A 182 17.42 -27.54 8.83
C LYS A 182 18.33 -26.44 8.31
N VAL A 183 18.18 -26.12 7.03
CA VAL A 183 18.86 -25.00 6.39
C VAL A 183 17.86 -24.18 5.60
N TRP A 184 17.61 -22.95 6.05
CA TRP A 184 16.80 -21.98 5.33
C TRP A 184 17.70 -20.87 4.83
N ALA A 185 17.93 -20.84 3.52
CA ALA A 185 18.81 -19.87 2.87
C ALA A 185 18.19 -19.25 1.63
N SER A 186 16.85 -19.28 1.52
CA SER A 186 16.11 -18.68 0.41
C SER A 186 16.18 -17.15 0.38
N ASP A 187 15.92 -16.55 -0.77
CA ASP A 187 15.91 -15.08 -0.96
C ASP A 187 17.23 -14.40 -0.51
N ASN A 188 18.34 -14.87 -1.06
CA ASN A 188 19.65 -14.21 -0.96
C ASN A 188 20.24 -14.08 -2.37
N ASP A 189 21.46 -13.57 -2.48
CA ASP A 189 22.21 -13.51 -3.72
C ASP A 189 23.36 -14.53 -3.71
N PHE A 190 23.13 -15.73 -3.14
CA PHE A 190 24.12 -16.81 -3.20
C PHE A 190 24.37 -17.23 -4.65
N THR A 191 25.63 -17.41 -5.00
CA THR A 191 26.11 -17.72 -6.36
C THR A 191 26.85 -19.05 -6.41
N GLY A 192 27.29 -19.46 -7.61
CA GLY A 192 28.02 -20.71 -7.82
C GLY A 192 27.08 -21.90 -7.80
N GLN A 193 27.63 -23.11 -7.75
CA GLN A 193 26.82 -24.33 -7.67
C GLN A 193 26.38 -24.59 -6.23
N ILE A 194 25.24 -25.27 -6.08
CA ILE A 194 24.86 -25.87 -4.79
C ILE A 194 25.95 -26.91 -4.47
N PRO A 195 26.65 -26.85 -3.33
CA PRO A 195 27.79 -27.74 -3.09
C PRO A 195 27.41 -29.19 -2.81
N ASP A 196 28.19 -30.13 -3.35
CA ASP A 196 27.98 -31.58 -3.20
C ASP A 196 28.01 -32.05 -1.75
N TYR A 197 28.76 -31.37 -0.87
CA TYR A 197 28.87 -31.73 0.54
C TYR A 197 27.54 -31.65 1.29
N ILE A 198 26.53 -30.94 0.77
CA ILE A 198 25.19 -30.92 1.39
C ILE A 198 24.63 -32.35 1.46
N GLY A 199 24.98 -33.21 0.50
CA GLY A 199 24.62 -34.63 0.52
C GLY A 199 25.24 -35.45 1.65
N SER A 200 26.21 -34.91 2.42
CA SER A 200 26.78 -35.59 3.60
C SER A 200 26.01 -35.31 4.90
N TRP A 201 25.08 -34.36 4.89
CA TRP A 201 24.25 -34.01 6.05
C TRP A 201 23.09 -35.01 6.23
N SER A 202 23.42 -36.24 6.61
CA SER A 202 22.48 -37.38 6.65
C SER A 202 21.24 -37.19 7.55
N SER A 203 21.29 -36.23 8.48
CA SER A 203 20.17 -35.87 9.37
C SER A 203 19.31 -34.71 8.85
N LEU A 204 19.57 -34.23 7.62
CA LEU A 204 18.87 -33.09 7.06
C LEU A 204 17.42 -33.45 6.73
N THR A 205 16.49 -32.69 7.31
CA THR A 205 15.05 -32.84 7.15
C THR A 205 14.44 -31.73 6.29
N GLU A 206 15.07 -30.55 6.26
CA GLU A 206 14.59 -29.42 5.50
C GLU A 206 15.71 -28.59 4.87
N LEU A 207 15.57 -28.35 3.56
CA LEU A 207 16.49 -27.54 2.76
C LEU A 207 15.71 -26.56 1.88
N ARG A 208 15.92 -25.26 2.09
CA ARG A 208 15.31 -24.17 1.30
C ARG A 208 16.37 -23.29 0.69
N LEU A 209 16.43 -23.26 -0.64
CA LEU A 209 17.44 -22.56 -1.43
C LEU A 209 16.84 -21.69 -2.56
N GLN A 210 15.51 -21.65 -2.70
CA GLN A 210 14.84 -20.87 -3.76
C GLN A 210 15.12 -19.36 -3.66
N GLY A 211 15.03 -18.64 -4.78
CA GLY A 211 15.25 -17.19 -4.81
C GLY A 211 16.71 -16.77 -4.64
N ASN A 212 17.65 -17.64 -5.01
CA ASN A 212 19.09 -17.35 -5.07
C ASN A 212 19.58 -17.21 -6.52
N SER A 213 20.89 -17.06 -6.70
CA SER A 213 21.56 -17.02 -8.02
C SER A 213 22.44 -18.27 -8.25
N PHE A 214 22.00 -19.43 -7.75
CA PHE A 214 22.71 -20.69 -7.94
C PHE A 214 22.74 -21.12 -9.41
N GLN A 215 23.83 -21.78 -9.79
CA GLN A 215 24.04 -22.34 -11.13
C GLN A 215 23.84 -23.85 -11.10
N GLY A 216 23.39 -24.40 -12.23
CA GLY A 216 23.17 -25.83 -12.38
C GLY A 216 24.46 -26.65 -12.58
N PRO A 217 24.37 -27.98 -12.43
CA PRO A 217 23.17 -28.73 -12.09
C PRO A 217 22.91 -28.82 -10.58
N ILE A 218 21.70 -29.23 -10.18
CA ILE A 218 21.45 -29.68 -8.80
C ILE A 218 22.31 -30.93 -8.51
N PRO A 219 23.05 -30.99 -7.39
CA PRO A 219 23.93 -32.10 -7.07
C PRO A 219 23.21 -33.44 -6.96
N ALA A 220 23.74 -34.45 -7.64
CA ALA A 220 23.24 -35.82 -7.50
C ALA A 220 23.43 -36.36 -6.07
N THR A 221 24.42 -35.87 -5.32
CA THR A 221 24.68 -36.27 -3.93
C THR A 221 23.53 -35.98 -2.97
N LEU A 222 22.58 -35.10 -3.35
CA LEU A 222 21.35 -34.91 -2.57
C LEU A 222 20.53 -36.20 -2.45
N SER A 223 20.73 -37.20 -3.33
CA SER A 223 20.09 -38.52 -3.21
C SER A 223 20.43 -39.26 -1.91
N ASN A 224 21.48 -38.85 -1.20
CA ASN A 224 21.92 -39.45 0.07
C ASN A 224 21.10 -38.97 1.28
N LEU A 225 20.26 -37.94 1.11
CA LEU A 225 19.50 -37.32 2.19
C LEU A 225 18.20 -38.09 2.48
N GLY A 226 18.33 -39.33 2.95
CA GLY A 226 17.19 -40.22 3.17
C GLY A 226 16.13 -39.73 4.17
N GLN A 227 16.47 -38.76 5.05
CA GLN A 227 15.52 -38.17 6.02
C GLN A 227 14.86 -36.87 5.53
N LEU A 228 15.16 -36.44 4.29
CA LEU A 228 14.70 -35.16 3.78
C LEU A 228 13.18 -35.17 3.59
N ALA A 229 12.49 -34.31 4.35
CA ALA A 229 11.04 -34.16 4.32
C ALA A 229 10.60 -32.97 3.47
N SER A 230 11.40 -31.91 3.38
CA SER A 230 11.09 -30.70 2.62
C SER A 230 12.30 -30.24 1.83
N LEU A 231 12.19 -30.29 0.50
CA LEU A 231 13.21 -29.78 -0.43
C LEU A 231 12.61 -28.69 -1.29
N ARG A 232 13.18 -27.48 -1.22
CA ARG A 232 12.76 -26.33 -2.02
C ARG A 232 13.97 -25.71 -2.70
N ILE A 233 14.09 -25.93 -4.01
CA ILE A 233 15.11 -25.34 -4.87
C ILE A 233 14.38 -24.69 -6.03
N GLY A 234 14.84 -23.51 -6.45
CA GLY A 234 14.32 -22.89 -7.65
C GLY A 234 15.24 -21.86 -8.25
N ASP A 235 14.87 -21.40 -9.44
CA ASP A 235 15.48 -20.26 -10.12
C ASP A 235 16.95 -20.49 -10.51
N ILE A 236 17.26 -21.72 -10.94
CA ILE A 236 18.56 -22.10 -11.53
C ILE A 236 18.53 -21.77 -13.03
N LEU A 237 19.00 -20.58 -13.39
CA LEU A 237 18.84 -20.01 -14.74
C LEU A 237 20.02 -20.33 -15.69
N ASN A 238 21.18 -20.70 -15.17
CA ASN A 238 22.42 -20.92 -15.92
C ASN A 238 23.14 -22.22 -15.49
N GLY A 239 24.24 -22.59 -16.14
CA GLY A 239 24.94 -23.87 -15.93
C GLY A 239 24.35 -25.03 -16.72
N SER A 240 24.66 -26.27 -16.32
CA SER A 240 24.11 -27.49 -16.94
C SER A 240 22.69 -27.77 -16.45
N SER A 241 21.89 -28.47 -17.27
CA SER A 241 20.54 -28.92 -16.89
C SER A 241 20.58 -29.87 -15.69
N SER A 242 19.61 -29.74 -14.80
CA SER A 242 19.44 -30.64 -13.65
C SER A 242 18.65 -31.88 -14.05
N SER A 243 18.92 -33.02 -13.40
CA SER A 243 18.12 -34.23 -13.55
C SER A 243 17.29 -34.52 -12.29
N LEU A 244 16.11 -35.11 -12.44
CA LEU A 244 15.24 -35.60 -11.36
C LEU A 244 15.71 -36.94 -10.76
N ALA A 245 16.71 -37.60 -11.34
CA ALA A 245 17.13 -38.94 -10.94
C ALA A 245 17.45 -39.06 -9.43
N PHE A 246 18.04 -38.01 -8.83
CA PHE A 246 18.40 -38.01 -7.40
C PHE A 246 17.19 -38.14 -6.46
N VAL A 247 16.00 -37.74 -6.92
CA VAL A 247 14.76 -37.73 -6.13
C VAL A 247 14.28 -39.14 -5.81
N ASN A 248 14.59 -40.15 -6.64
CA ASN A 248 14.12 -41.54 -6.49
C ASN A 248 14.44 -42.18 -5.13
N ASN A 249 15.45 -41.68 -4.42
CA ASN A 249 15.87 -42.20 -3.11
C ASN A 249 15.31 -41.38 -1.93
N LEU A 250 14.64 -40.25 -2.19
CA LEU A 250 14.14 -39.33 -1.18
C LEU A 250 12.70 -39.67 -0.75
N THR A 251 12.50 -40.89 -0.27
CA THR A 251 11.17 -41.45 -0.01
C THR A 251 10.45 -40.82 1.19
N SER A 252 11.19 -40.14 2.08
CA SER A 252 10.62 -39.38 3.20
C SER A 252 10.04 -38.01 2.81
N LEU A 253 10.14 -37.60 1.54
CA LEU A 253 9.65 -36.30 1.10
C LEU A 253 8.15 -36.14 1.35
N ASN A 254 7.81 -35.04 2.02
CA ASN A 254 6.47 -34.51 2.15
C ASN A 254 6.24 -33.33 1.20
N THR A 255 7.24 -32.48 1.01
CA THR A 255 7.19 -31.31 0.14
C THR A 255 8.40 -31.32 -0.81
N LEU A 256 8.13 -31.30 -2.12
CA LEU A 256 9.16 -31.16 -3.15
C LEU A 256 8.81 -29.99 -4.07
N VAL A 257 9.69 -28.98 -4.10
CA VAL A 257 9.61 -27.83 -5.00
C VAL A 257 10.91 -27.74 -5.77
N LEU A 258 10.86 -27.99 -7.08
CA LEU A 258 11.98 -27.86 -8.02
C LEU A 258 11.54 -26.99 -9.19
N ARG A 259 11.17 -25.75 -8.90
CA ARG A 259 10.60 -24.84 -9.89
C ARG A 259 11.68 -24.08 -10.64
N ASN A 260 11.57 -23.96 -11.96
CA ASN A 260 12.51 -23.14 -12.73
C ASN A 260 13.97 -23.61 -12.54
N CYS A 261 14.18 -24.93 -12.64
CA CYS A 261 15.45 -25.60 -12.40
C CYS A 261 16.09 -26.17 -13.69
N ARG A 262 15.53 -25.82 -14.86
CA ARG A 262 15.96 -26.30 -16.20
C ARG A 262 15.99 -27.82 -16.32
N ILE A 263 15.02 -28.48 -15.69
CA ILE A 263 14.88 -29.93 -15.70
C ILE A 263 14.21 -30.37 -17.01
N SER A 264 14.78 -31.35 -17.71
CA SER A 264 14.25 -31.82 -19.00
C SER A 264 13.97 -33.33 -19.07
N ASP A 265 14.01 -34.03 -17.93
CA ASP A 265 13.74 -35.47 -17.89
C ASP A 265 12.29 -35.78 -18.32
N LYS A 266 12.05 -37.07 -18.59
CA LYS A 266 10.68 -37.57 -18.75
C LYS A 266 10.09 -37.82 -17.37
N LEU A 267 8.89 -37.31 -17.09
CA LEU A 267 8.26 -37.46 -15.76
C LEU A 267 8.10 -38.93 -15.34
N VAL A 268 7.91 -39.83 -16.31
CA VAL A 268 7.79 -41.28 -16.09
C VAL A 268 9.08 -41.97 -15.62
N SER A 269 10.23 -41.29 -15.60
CA SER A 269 11.48 -41.86 -15.08
C SER A 269 11.52 -41.95 -13.55
N ILE A 270 10.55 -41.34 -12.87
CA ILE A 270 10.44 -41.34 -11.42
C ILE A 270 9.39 -42.35 -10.98
N ASP A 271 9.78 -43.25 -10.08
CA ASP A 271 8.86 -44.20 -9.48
C ASP A 271 8.13 -43.54 -8.30
N PHE A 272 7.03 -42.85 -8.63
CA PHE A 272 6.23 -42.14 -7.65
C PHE A 272 5.63 -43.03 -6.57
N SER A 273 5.52 -44.36 -6.79
CA SER A 273 4.93 -45.28 -5.81
C SER A 273 5.69 -45.32 -4.47
N LYS A 274 6.96 -44.91 -4.47
CA LYS A 274 7.82 -44.86 -3.28
C LYS A 274 7.52 -43.67 -2.35
N PHE A 275 6.80 -42.65 -2.81
CA PHE A 275 6.61 -41.38 -2.09
C PHE A 275 5.29 -41.38 -1.31
N THR A 276 5.20 -42.23 -0.28
CA THR A 276 3.96 -42.46 0.48
C THR A 276 3.52 -41.27 1.33
N SER A 277 4.45 -40.38 1.69
CA SER A 277 4.20 -39.19 2.52
C SER A 277 4.11 -37.88 1.74
N LEU A 278 4.28 -37.91 0.41
CA LEU A 278 4.34 -36.71 -0.43
C LEU A 278 2.98 -36.03 -0.48
N ASN A 279 2.93 -34.80 0.04
CA ASN A 279 1.75 -33.96 0.09
C ASN A 279 1.71 -32.90 -1.00
N LEU A 280 2.88 -32.35 -1.35
CA LEU A 280 3.01 -31.31 -2.36
C LEU A 280 4.18 -31.59 -3.29
N LEU A 281 3.88 -31.60 -4.59
CA LEU A 281 4.85 -31.66 -5.67
C LEU A 281 4.71 -30.45 -6.59
N ASP A 282 5.78 -29.66 -6.71
CA ASP A 282 5.88 -28.54 -7.64
C ASP A 282 7.12 -28.72 -8.52
N LEU A 283 6.88 -29.03 -9.80
CA LEU A 283 7.90 -29.13 -10.85
C LEU A 283 7.64 -28.11 -11.97
N SER A 284 6.94 -27.02 -11.64
CA SER A 284 6.52 -26.02 -12.63
C SER A 284 7.70 -25.25 -13.22
N PHE A 285 7.49 -24.65 -14.40
CA PHE A 285 8.48 -23.83 -15.12
C PHE A 285 9.77 -24.58 -15.46
N ASN A 286 9.66 -25.83 -15.91
CA ASN A 286 10.79 -26.63 -16.38
C ASN A 286 10.60 -27.00 -17.87
N ASN A 287 11.44 -27.90 -18.37
CA ASN A 287 11.38 -28.47 -19.71
C ASN A 287 10.98 -29.96 -19.66
N ILE A 288 10.23 -30.38 -18.63
CA ILE A 288 9.87 -31.79 -18.41
C ILE A 288 8.96 -32.27 -19.54
N THR A 289 9.21 -33.49 -20.01
CA THR A 289 8.50 -34.10 -21.14
C THR A 289 7.80 -35.40 -20.75
N GLY A 290 7.09 -36.00 -21.70
CA GLY A 290 6.41 -37.29 -21.53
C GLY A 290 4.98 -37.15 -21.02
N GLN A 291 4.40 -38.29 -20.64
CA GLN A 291 3.03 -38.37 -20.13
C GLN A 291 3.00 -38.20 -18.61
N VAL A 292 1.87 -37.74 -18.09
CA VAL A 292 1.62 -37.70 -16.64
C VAL A 292 1.34 -39.14 -16.16
N PRO A 293 2.16 -39.70 -15.25
CA PRO A 293 1.99 -41.08 -14.82
C PRO A 293 0.77 -41.25 -13.90
N GLN A 294 0.01 -42.33 -14.09
CA GLN A 294 -1.14 -42.68 -13.24
C GLN A 294 -0.74 -42.91 -11.77
N THR A 295 0.47 -43.43 -11.53
CA THR A 295 1.01 -43.65 -10.18
C THR A 295 1.17 -42.35 -9.38
N LEU A 296 1.53 -41.25 -10.04
CA LEU A 296 1.63 -39.92 -9.41
C LEU A 296 0.25 -39.40 -8.99
N LEU A 297 -0.75 -39.51 -9.86
CA LEU A 297 -2.09 -39.01 -9.55
C LEU A 297 -2.79 -39.84 -8.48
N ASN A 298 -2.44 -41.12 -8.33
CA ASN A 298 -3.03 -42.03 -7.35
C ASN A 298 -2.32 -42.03 -5.99
N LEU A 299 -1.36 -41.14 -5.75
CA LEU A 299 -0.74 -41.04 -4.44
C LEU A 299 -1.76 -40.67 -3.36
N ASN A 300 -1.78 -41.45 -2.27
CA ASN A 300 -2.77 -41.31 -1.21
C ASN A 300 -2.65 -39.99 -0.44
N SER A 301 -1.43 -39.50 -0.26
CA SER A 301 -1.12 -38.32 0.56
C SER A 301 -1.06 -37.01 -0.23
N LEU A 302 -1.02 -37.07 -1.57
CA LEU A 302 -0.78 -35.93 -2.44
C LEU A 302 -2.03 -35.05 -2.49
N ALA A 303 -1.88 -33.78 -2.10
CA ALA A 303 -2.97 -32.80 -2.08
C ALA A 303 -2.78 -31.67 -3.11
N PHE A 304 -1.53 -31.40 -3.47
CA PHE A 304 -1.13 -30.31 -4.37
C PHE A 304 -0.13 -30.82 -5.41
N LEU A 305 -0.48 -30.67 -6.69
CA LEU A 305 0.35 -31.04 -7.82
C LEU A 305 0.45 -29.87 -8.80
N PHE A 306 1.65 -29.32 -8.97
CA PHE A 306 1.91 -28.22 -9.89
C PHE A 306 2.95 -28.64 -10.93
N LEU A 307 2.49 -28.82 -12.17
CA LEU A 307 3.31 -29.19 -13.33
C LEU A 307 3.21 -28.16 -14.46
N GLY A 308 2.70 -26.96 -14.16
CA GLY A 308 2.52 -25.91 -15.15
C GLY A 308 3.83 -25.47 -15.82
N ASN A 309 3.74 -24.92 -17.02
CA ASN A 309 4.89 -24.45 -17.81
C ASN A 309 5.94 -25.55 -18.02
N ASN A 310 5.57 -26.61 -18.73
CA ASN A 310 6.44 -27.73 -19.11
C ASN A 310 6.13 -28.15 -20.57
N SER A 311 6.61 -29.31 -20.99
CA SER A 311 6.36 -29.92 -22.31
C SER A 311 5.69 -31.29 -22.19
N LEU A 312 4.83 -31.46 -21.18
CA LEU A 312 4.06 -32.70 -20.98
C LEU A 312 3.03 -32.88 -22.09
N SER A 313 2.80 -34.12 -22.50
CA SER A 313 1.93 -34.48 -23.64
C SER A 313 1.08 -35.70 -23.34
N GLY A 314 0.09 -35.98 -24.18
CA GLY A 314 -0.84 -37.11 -23.99
C GLY A 314 -2.06 -36.73 -23.17
N SER A 315 -2.83 -37.74 -22.75
CA SER A 315 -4.07 -37.56 -22.00
C SER A 315 -3.85 -37.47 -20.50
N LEU A 316 -4.80 -36.83 -19.81
CA LEU A 316 -4.87 -36.89 -18.36
C LEU A 316 -5.19 -38.32 -17.88
N PRO A 317 -4.58 -38.79 -16.79
CA PRO A 317 -4.94 -40.07 -16.18
C PRO A 317 -6.42 -40.15 -15.74
N SER A 318 -6.97 -41.38 -15.72
CA SER A 318 -8.42 -41.60 -15.58
C SER A 318 -8.94 -41.51 -14.15
N SER A 319 -8.05 -41.59 -13.15
CA SER A 319 -8.38 -41.45 -11.74
C SER A 319 -7.34 -40.60 -11.00
N VAL A 320 -7.73 -40.12 -9.81
CA VAL A 320 -6.90 -39.38 -8.87
C VAL A 320 -7.08 -39.97 -7.47
N GLY A 321 -6.05 -39.83 -6.65
CA GLY A 321 -6.05 -40.20 -5.24
C GLY A 321 -7.04 -39.36 -4.43
N PRO A 322 -7.41 -39.83 -3.22
CA PRO A 322 -8.51 -39.27 -2.44
C PRO A 322 -8.27 -37.82 -2.00
N LEU A 323 -7.02 -37.44 -1.72
CA LEU A 323 -6.65 -36.12 -1.22
C LEU A 323 -6.27 -35.12 -2.31
N LEU A 324 -6.09 -35.57 -3.56
CA LEU A 324 -5.59 -34.74 -4.65
C LEU A 324 -6.68 -33.80 -5.18
N LYS A 325 -6.67 -32.56 -4.70
CA LYS A 325 -7.69 -31.55 -5.02
C LYS A 325 -7.18 -30.37 -5.82
N ASN A 326 -5.87 -30.12 -5.84
CA ASN A 326 -5.29 -28.96 -6.51
C ASN A 326 -4.28 -29.42 -7.55
N LEU A 327 -4.63 -29.25 -8.84
CA LEU A 327 -3.83 -29.72 -9.96
C LEU A 327 -3.63 -28.60 -10.98
N ASP A 328 -2.38 -28.22 -11.20
CA ASP A 328 -2.00 -27.31 -12.28
C ASP A 328 -1.23 -28.05 -13.36
N PHE A 329 -1.78 -28.06 -14.57
CA PHE A 329 -1.13 -28.54 -15.79
C PHE A 329 -1.06 -27.45 -16.86
N SER A 330 -1.19 -26.18 -16.48
CA SER A 330 -1.20 -25.06 -17.42
C SER A 330 0.08 -25.02 -18.28
N TYR A 331 0.03 -24.45 -19.48
CA TYR A 331 1.17 -24.29 -20.40
C TYR A 331 1.93 -25.59 -20.66
N ASN A 332 1.22 -26.60 -21.14
CA ASN A 332 1.75 -27.89 -21.58
C ASN A 332 1.22 -28.25 -22.99
N LEU A 333 1.40 -29.49 -23.43
CA LEU A 333 0.94 -30.04 -24.70
C LEU A 333 -0.10 -31.16 -24.50
N LEU A 334 -0.80 -31.18 -23.35
CA LEU A 334 -1.79 -32.21 -23.03
C LEU A 334 -3.04 -32.09 -23.91
N SER A 335 -3.68 -33.22 -24.19
CA SER A 335 -4.84 -33.33 -25.09
C SER A 335 -5.76 -34.47 -24.67
N GLY A 336 -6.83 -34.74 -25.43
CA GLY A 336 -7.76 -35.84 -25.17
C GLY A 336 -9.01 -35.40 -24.41
N SER A 337 -9.70 -36.34 -23.76
CA SER A 337 -10.91 -36.05 -22.99
C SER A 337 -10.61 -35.59 -21.57
N ILE A 338 -11.50 -34.77 -21.01
CA ILE A 338 -11.42 -34.33 -19.62
C ILE A 338 -12.03 -35.42 -18.71
N PRO A 339 -11.26 -35.99 -17.77
CA PRO A 339 -11.79 -37.02 -16.87
C PRO A 339 -12.88 -36.49 -15.92
N SER A 340 -13.81 -37.38 -15.52
CA SER A 340 -14.95 -37.01 -14.66
C SER A 340 -14.56 -36.52 -13.27
N TRP A 341 -13.40 -36.93 -12.75
CA TRP A 341 -12.90 -36.48 -11.45
C TRP A 341 -12.60 -34.98 -11.42
N ALA A 342 -12.36 -34.34 -12.57
CA ALA A 342 -12.04 -32.92 -12.66
C ALA A 342 -13.14 -32.02 -12.08
N LYS A 343 -14.39 -32.48 -12.04
CA LYS A 343 -15.53 -31.73 -11.46
C LYS A 343 -15.35 -31.45 -9.96
N ASN A 344 -14.61 -32.33 -9.27
CA ASN A 344 -14.44 -32.30 -7.82
C ASN A 344 -13.06 -31.80 -7.40
N SER A 345 -12.35 -31.11 -8.29
CA SER A 345 -10.98 -30.63 -8.11
C SER A 345 -10.81 -29.20 -8.62
N GLN A 346 -9.88 -28.47 -8.03
CA GLN A 346 -9.33 -27.24 -8.58
C GLN A 346 -8.29 -27.63 -9.65
N LEU A 347 -8.69 -27.50 -10.92
CA LEU A 347 -7.89 -27.93 -12.07
C LEU A 347 -7.59 -26.75 -12.99
N ASN A 348 -6.31 -26.51 -13.26
CA ASN A 348 -5.85 -25.50 -14.20
C ASN A 348 -5.27 -26.14 -15.47
N LEU A 349 -5.90 -25.87 -16.62
CA LEU A 349 -5.54 -26.41 -17.94
C LEU A 349 -5.23 -25.33 -18.98
N VAL A 350 -4.98 -24.09 -18.55
CA VAL A 350 -4.68 -22.98 -19.47
C VAL A 350 -3.54 -23.36 -20.43
N ALA A 351 -3.62 -22.95 -21.69
CA ALA A 351 -2.61 -23.15 -22.73
C ALA A 351 -2.19 -24.62 -23.00
N ASN A 352 -3.18 -25.52 -23.12
CA ASN A 352 -3.03 -26.91 -23.58
C ASN A 352 -3.75 -27.17 -24.92
N ASN A 353 -3.78 -28.42 -25.39
CA ASN A 353 -4.36 -28.84 -26.66
C ASN A 353 -5.72 -29.57 -26.48
N PHE A 354 -6.49 -29.23 -25.45
CA PHE A 354 -7.83 -29.82 -25.27
C PHE A 354 -8.85 -29.17 -26.20
N VAL A 355 -9.86 -29.94 -26.59
CA VAL A 355 -11.01 -29.46 -27.37
C VAL A 355 -12.20 -29.30 -26.43
N ALA A 356 -12.79 -28.11 -26.40
CA ALA A 356 -13.99 -27.87 -25.62
C ALA A 356 -15.22 -28.46 -26.31
N ASP A 357 -15.97 -29.28 -25.59
CA ASP A 357 -17.16 -29.99 -26.03
C ASP A 357 -18.25 -29.96 -24.94
N SER A 358 -19.43 -30.53 -25.20
CA SER A 358 -20.52 -30.54 -24.22
C SER A 358 -20.15 -31.28 -22.93
N SER A 359 -19.33 -32.33 -23.02
CA SER A 359 -18.91 -33.14 -21.88
C SER A 359 -17.98 -32.35 -20.94
N SER A 360 -16.91 -31.76 -21.47
CA SER A 360 -15.95 -30.95 -20.73
C SER A 360 -16.54 -29.65 -20.19
N ASN A 361 -17.46 -29.02 -20.93
CA ASN A 361 -18.16 -27.82 -20.46
C ASN A 361 -19.11 -28.07 -19.28
N SER A 362 -19.51 -29.32 -19.04
CA SER A 362 -20.29 -29.70 -17.86
C SER A 362 -19.42 -29.89 -16.59
N VAL A 363 -18.10 -29.93 -16.77
CA VAL A 363 -17.11 -30.27 -15.74
C VAL A 363 -16.25 -29.05 -15.36
N LEU A 364 -15.88 -28.22 -16.33
CA LEU A 364 -14.98 -27.09 -16.15
C LEU A 364 -15.71 -25.74 -16.16
N PRO A 365 -15.10 -24.66 -15.60
CA PRO A 365 -15.70 -23.33 -15.60
C PRO A 365 -16.02 -22.82 -17.01
N ALA A 366 -17.09 -22.05 -17.15
CA ALA A 366 -17.47 -21.46 -18.43
C ALA A 366 -16.32 -20.65 -19.04
N GLY A 367 -16.12 -20.75 -20.36
CA GLY A 367 -15.08 -20.02 -21.09
C GLY A 367 -13.67 -20.61 -20.99
N TRP A 368 -13.43 -21.68 -20.22
CA TRP A 368 -12.11 -22.33 -20.09
C TRP A 368 -11.48 -22.70 -21.45
N GLY A 369 -12.30 -23.11 -22.41
CA GLY A 369 -11.87 -23.49 -23.77
C GLY A 369 -11.21 -22.34 -24.53
N CYS A 370 -11.57 -21.09 -24.24
CA CYS A 370 -10.95 -19.92 -24.84
C CYS A 370 -9.50 -19.70 -24.40
N LEU A 371 -9.09 -20.31 -23.29
CA LEU A 371 -7.73 -20.24 -22.77
C LEU A 371 -6.86 -21.42 -23.25
N GLN A 372 -7.32 -22.24 -24.19
CA GLN A 372 -6.48 -23.30 -24.78
C GLN A 372 -5.45 -22.71 -25.76
N ARG A 373 -4.44 -23.52 -26.09
CA ARG A 373 -3.34 -23.14 -26.98
C ARG A 373 -3.89 -22.66 -28.32
N ASN A 374 -3.21 -21.69 -28.92
CA ASN A 374 -3.61 -21.02 -30.17
C ASN A 374 -4.92 -20.23 -30.08
N THR A 375 -5.42 -19.96 -28.87
CA THR A 375 -6.47 -18.96 -28.60
C THR A 375 -7.70 -19.16 -29.49
N PRO A 376 -8.42 -20.28 -29.34
CA PRO A 376 -9.42 -20.73 -30.33
C PRO A 376 -10.67 -19.84 -30.41
N CYS A 377 -10.90 -18.99 -29.40
CA CYS A 377 -12.04 -18.07 -29.40
C CYS A 377 -11.72 -16.77 -30.13
N PHE A 378 -12.63 -16.33 -31.00
CA PHE A 378 -12.62 -15.02 -31.65
C PHE A 378 -11.39 -14.71 -32.51
N LEU A 379 -10.66 -15.74 -32.93
CA LEU A 379 -9.57 -15.57 -33.89
C LEU A 379 -10.11 -14.92 -35.16
N ASP A 380 -9.51 -13.80 -35.56
CA ASP A 380 -9.90 -12.98 -36.71
C ASP A 380 -11.35 -12.43 -36.64
N SER A 381 -11.97 -12.45 -35.45
CA SER A 381 -13.34 -11.97 -35.22
C SER A 381 -13.46 -11.27 -33.86
N PRO A 382 -12.72 -10.16 -33.64
CA PRO A 382 -12.64 -9.48 -32.35
C PRO A 382 -14.02 -9.06 -31.82
N LYS A 383 -14.16 -9.08 -30.50
CA LYS A 383 -15.39 -8.72 -29.77
C LYS A 383 -15.20 -7.56 -28.81
N SER A 384 -13.96 -7.20 -28.51
CA SER A 384 -13.61 -6.10 -27.62
C SER A 384 -12.41 -5.35 -28.18
N SER A 385 -12.27 -4.08 -27.81
CA SER A 385 -11.09 -3.27 -28.11
C SER A 385 -10.33 -2.86 -26.86
N SER A 386 -10.80 -3.24 -25.67
CA SER A 386 -10.11 -2.98 -24.40
C SER A 386 -10.64 -3.90 -23.30
N PHE A 387 -9.94 -3.97 -22.18
CA PHE A 387 -10.49 -4.50 -20.93
C PHE A 387 -9.83 -3.83 -19.73
N ALA A 388 -10.53 -3.81 -18.61
CA ALA A 388 -10.06 -3.26 -17.35
C ALA A 388 -10.60 -4.12 -16.21
N VAL A 389 -9.75 -4.43 -15.24
CA VAL A 389 -10.04 -5.36 -14.14
C VAL A 389 -9.57 -4.76 -12.82
N ASP A 390 -10.44 -4.77 -11.82
CA ASP A 390 -10.15 -4.37 -10.44
C ASP A 390 -10.28 -5.58 -9.50
N SER A 391 -9.39 -5.73 -8.52
CA SER A 391 -9.35 -6.89 -7.64
C SER A 391 -10.45 -6.92 -6.56
N GLY A 392 -11.37 -5.96 -6.54
CA GLY A 392 -12.45 -5.91 -5.55
C GLY A 392 -13.84 -5.62 -6.14
N LYS A 393 -14.05 -4.42 -6.69
CA LYS A 393 -15.38 -3.93 -7.06
C LYS A 393 -15.38 -3.26 -8.44
N SER A 394 -16.59 -3.12 -8.99
CA SER A 394 -16.77 -2.41 -10.26
C SER A 394 -16.58 -0.91 -10.02
N ILE A 395 -15.64 -0.29 -10.73
CA ILE A 395 -15.27 1.12 -10.56
C ILE A 395 -15.11 1.74 -11.95
N VAL A 396 -15.53 3.00 -12.10
CA VAL A 396 -15.22 3.78 -13.31
C VAL A 396 -13.90 4.49 -13.07
N GLY A 397 -12.89 4.16 -13.87
CA GLY A 397 -11.60 4.82 -13.82
C GLY A 397 -11.62 6.23 -14.43
N PRO A 398 -10.53 6.99 -14.26
CA PRO A 398 -10.42 8.37 -14.72
C PRO A 398 -10.41 8.51 -16.26
N ASP A 399 -10.12 7.43 -16.98
CA ASP A 399 -10.20 7.31 -18.44
C ASP A 399 -11.61 6.92 -18.93
N ASN A 400 -12.62 6.97 -18.05
CA ASN A 400 -13.97 6.44 -18.24
C ASN A 400 -14.03 4.93 -18.52
N SER A 401 -12.93 4.19 -18.36
CA SER A 401 -12.94 2.74 -18.44
C SER A 401 -13.70 2.16 -17.25
N VAL A 402 -14.59 1.21 -17.51
CA VAL A 402 -15.28 0.48 -16.45
C VAL A 402 -14.42 -0.72 -16.06
N TYR A 403 -13.79 -0.64 -14.90
CA TYR A 403 -13.05 -1.75 -14.30
C TYR A 403 -14.03 -2.81 -13.82
N GLN A 404 -13.95 -4.00 -14.41
CA GLN A 404 -14.76 -5.14 -14.02
C GLN A 404 -14.16 -5.81 -12.78
N PRO A 405 -14.98 -6.29 -11.83
CA PRO A 405 -14.45 -6.83 -10.60
C PRO A 405 -13.98 -8.28 -10.77
N ASP A 406 -12.78 -8.58 -10.29
CA ASP A 406 -12.23 -9.92 -10.15
C ASP A 406 -12.67 -10.53 -8.81
N ARG A 407 -13.93 -10.95 -8.77
CA ARG A 407 -14.56 -11.62 -7.61
C ARG A 407 -14.37 -13.14 -7.60
N ALA A 408 -13.51 -13.66 -8.47
CA ALA A 408 -13.33 -15.10 -8.59
C ALA A 408 -12.74 -15.67 -7.28
N SER A 409 -13.37 -16.71 -6.74
CA SER A 409 -12.78 -17.49 -5.66
C SER A 409 -11.69 -18.39 -6.26
N LEU A 410 -10.47 -17.85 -6.37
CA LEU A 410 -9.32 -18.58 -6.90
C LEU A 410 -8.56 -19.25 -5.77
N GLY A 411 -8.37 -20.56 -5.87
CA GLY A 411 -7.49 -21.31 -4.97
C GLY A 411 -6.13 -21.60 -5.61
N ALA A 412 -5.51 -22.71 -5.20
CA ALA A 412 -4.11 -23.01 -5.50
C ALA A 412 -3.84 -23.45 -6.95
N ALA A 413 -4.88 -23.87 -7.68
CA ALA A 413 -4.81 -24.18 -9.10
C ALA A 413 -6.16 -23.85 -9.75
N SER A 414 -6.37 -22.58 -10.09
CA SER A 414 -7.70 -22.11 -10.49
C SER A 414 -7.63 -21.19 -11.70
N LEU A 415 -8.70 -21.23 -12.49
CA LEU A 415 -8.93 -20.31 -13.60
C LEU A 415 -10.35 -19.75 -13.50
N TYR A 416 -10.52 -18.55 -14.02
CA TYR A 416 -11.80 -17.90 -14.20
C TYR A 416 -11.81 -17.17 -15.54
N VAL A 417 -12.94 -17.24 -16.23
CA VAL A 417 -13.23 -16.46 -17.44
C VAL A 417 -14.59 -15.81 -17.23
N THR A 418 -14.72 -14.55 -17.64
CA THR A 418 -15.99 -13.85 -17.52
C THR A 418 -17.08 -14.48 -18.38
N GLY A 419 -18.34 -14.34 -17.95
CA GLY A 419 -19.49 -14.93 -18.66
C GLY A 419 -19.54 -14.58 -20.15
N ALA A 420 -19.40 -13.30 -20.49
CA ALA A 420 -18.94 -12.89 -21.82
C ALA A 420 -17.40 -12.97 -21.82
N PRO A 421 -16.76 -13.88 -22.58
CA PRO A 421 -15.33 -14.16 -22.49
C PRO A 421 -14.48 -13.02 -23.07
N THR A 422 -14.39 -11.93 -22.32
CA THR A 422 -13.64 -10.71 -22.65
C THR A 422 -12.32 -10.64 -21.90
N TRP A 423 -12.27 -11.22 -20.70
CA TRP A 423 -11.03 -11.42 -19.96
C TRP A 423 -11.10 -12.68 -19.09
N GLY A 424 -9.94 -13.13 -18.63
CA GLY A 424 -9.81 -14.23 -17.69
C GLY A 424 -8.62 -14.05 -16.75
N VAL A 425 -8.56 -14.89 -15.72
CA VAL A 425 -7.48 -14.92 -14.72
C VAL A 425 -7.14 -16.36 -14.38
N SER A 426 -5.87 -16.62 -14.11
CA SER A 426 -5.34 -17.91 -13.68
C SER A 426 -4.42 -17.71 -12.48
N ASN A 427 -4.63 -18.47 -11.42
CA ASN A 427 -3.81 -18.45 -10.21
C ASN A 427 -3.23 -19.84 -9.92
N VAL A 428 -1.95 -19.89 -9.58
CA VAL A 428 -1.21 -21.12 -9.27
C VAL A 428 -0.35 -20.96 -8.02
N GLY A 429 -0.29 -22.02 -7.23
CA GLY A 429 0.63 -22.23 -6.12
C GLY A 429 -0.06 -22.26 -4.75
N LYS A 430 0.69 -22.66 -3.72
CA LYS A 430 0.26 -22.69 -2.31
C LYS A 430 1.20 -21.82 -1.47
N PHE A 431 0.66 -21.00 -0.57
CA PHE A 431 1.46 -20.33 0.46
C PHE A 431 2.00 -21.38 1.44
N MET A 432 3.24 -21.80 1.23
CA MET A 432 3.83 -22.99 1.83
C MET A 432 3.98 -22.94 3.35
N ASP A 433 4.07 -21.73 3.90
CA ASP A 433 4.34 -21.50 5.33
C ASP A 433 3.07 -21.09 6.10
N ALA A 434 1.94 -20.92 5.41
CA ALA A 434 0.66 -20.52 5.99
C ALA A 434 -0.37 -21.65 5.90
N ASN A 435 -1.10 -21.89 7.01
CA ASN A 435 -2.19 -22.86 7.02
C ASN A 435 -3.40 -22.38 6.19
N ASN A 436 -3.71 -21.09 6.23
CA ASN A 436 -4.82 -20.45 5.49
C ASN A 436 -4.32 -19.17 4.79
N GLY A 437 -3.65 -19.31 3.65
CA GLY A 437 -3.20 -18.16 2.86
C GLY A 437 -4.37 -17.40 2.22
N SER A 438 -4.33 -16.07 2.26
CA SER A 438 -5.31 -15.24 1.54
C SER A 438 -4.84 -14.94 0.13
N TYR A 439 -5.73 -15.10 -0.85
CA TYR A 439 -5.48 -14.74 -2.25
C TYR A 439 -5.95 -13.34 -2.60
N ILE A 440 -6.59 -12.63 -1.66
CA ILE A 440 -6.99 -11.23 -1.79
C ILE A 440 -6.67 -10.52 -0.48
N ILE A 441 -6.05 -9.36 -0.57
CA ILE A 441 -5.75 -8.49 0.57
C ILE A 441 -6.54 -7.20 0.40
N HIS A 442 -6.96 -6.63 1.54
CA HIS A 442 -7.84 -5.47 1.56
C HIS A 442 -7.34 -4.43 2.56
N SER A 443 -7.39 -3.16 2.19
CA SER A 443 -7.18 -2.05 3.10
C SER A 443 -8.14 -0.90 2.81
N PRO A 444 -8.85 -0.37 3.82
CA PRO A 444 -9.69 0.81 3.68
C PRO A 444 -8.88 2.12 3.72
N GLY A 445 -7.55 2.04 3.75
CA GLY A 445 -6.67 3.20 3.89
C GLY A 445 -6.77 4.20 2.73
N GLN A 446 -6.28 5.41 2.97
CA GLN A 446 -6.09 6.40 1.90
C GLN A 446 -4.79 6.11 1.15
N PHE A 447 -4.86 6.16 -0.18
CA PHE A 447 -3.71 5.94 -1.05
C PHE A 447 -3.18 7.27 -1.58
N LEU A 448 -1.88 7.48 -1.43
CA LEU A 448 -1.15 8.62 -1.98
C LEU A 448 -0.80 8.39 -3.46
N ASN A 449 -0.43 9.47 -4.16
CA ASN A 449 -0.01 9.43 -5.57
C ASN A 449 -1.08 8.87 -6.54
N THR A 450 -2.36 9.03 -6.20
CA THR A 450 -3.49 8.66 -7.04
C THR A 450 -4.66 9.61 -6.81
N LEU A 451 -5.49 9.80 -7.84
CA LEU A 451 -6.78 10.48 -7.73
C LEU A 451 -7.93 9.49 -7.49
N ASP A 452 -7.66 8.19 -7.61
CA ASP A 452 -8.64 7.10 -7.56
C ASP A 452 -8.23 6.08 -6.49
N PRO A 453 -8.28 6.44 -5.20
CA PRO A 453 -7.81 5.57 -4.11
C PRO A 453 -8.61 4.26 -4.02
N GLU A 454 -9.84 4.23 -4.52
CA GLU A 454 -10.70 3.04 -4.49
C GLU A 454 -10.15 1.87 -5.32
N LEU A 455 -9.39 2.14 -6.39
CA LEU A 455 -8.74 1.09 -7.22
C LEU A 455 -7.61 0.35 -6.50
N PHE A 456 -7.17 0.84 -5.34
CA PHE A 456 -6.04 0.30 -4.59
C PHE A 456 -6.46 -0.37 -3.28
N GLN A 457 -7.75 -0.32 -2.94
CA GLN A 457 -8.28 -0.88 -1.69
C GLN A 457 -8.22 -2.41 -1.63
N ASN A 458 -8.17 -3.08 -2.78
CA ASN A 458 -8.03 -4.52 -2.86
C ASN A 458 -6.82 -4.86 -3.73
N ALA A 459 -6.13 -5.94 -3.41
CA ALA A 459 -5.12 -6.50 -4.31
C ALA A 459 -5.21 -8.03 -4.33
N ARG A 460 -5.12 -8.61 -5.53
CA ARG A 460 -5.02 -10.06 -5.70
C ARG A 460 -3.59 -10.52 -5.51
N MET A 461 -3.46 -11.59 -4.73
CA MET A 461 -2.21 -12.21 -4.33
C MET A 461 -2.01 -13.56 -5.02
N SER A 462 -0.76 -13.96 -5.22
CA SER A 462 -0.43 -15.33 -5.62
C SER A 462 0.90 -15.80 -5.03
N PRO A 463 1.00 -17.06 -4.57
CA PRO A 463 2.25 -17.63 -4.07
C PRO A 463 3.18 -18.15 -5.17
N SER A 464 2.79 -18.17 -6.44
CA SER A 464 3.68 -18.64 -7.52
C SER A 464 3.45 -17.88 -8.82
N SER A 465 2.26 -17.99 -9.41
CA SER A 465 1.97 -17.43 -10.73
C SER A 465 0.55 -16.89 -10.79
N LEU A 466 0.43 -15.61 -11.13
CA LEU A 466 -0.83 -14.93 -11.40
C LEU A 466 -0.84 -14.43 -12.83
N ARG A 467 -1.82 -14.85 -13.61
CA ARG A 467 -1.96 -14.46 -15.01
C ARG A 467 -3.31 -13.85 -15.30
N TYR A 468 -3.33 -12.78 -16.08
CA TYR A 468 -4.53 -12.16 -16.60
C TYR A 468 -4.51 -12.20 -18.12
N PHE A 469 -5.69 -12.43 -18.70
CA PHE A 469 -5.87 -12.61 -20.13
C PHE A 469 -6.87 -11.59 -20.66
N GLY A 470 -6.52 -10.89 -21.73
CA GLY A 470 -7.49 -10.19 -22.59
C GLY A 470 -7.90 -11.12 -23.72
N ILE A 471 -9.21 -11.34 -23.90
CA ILE A 471 -9.76 -12.33 -24.84
C ILE A 471 -10.60 -11.62 -25.90
N GLY A 472 -10.38 -11.96 -27.17
CA GLY A 472 -11.14 -11.39 -28.29
C GLY A 472 -10.86 -9.90 -28.54
N LEU A 473 -9.66 -9.44 -28.20
CA LEU A 473 -9.22 -8.06 -28.43
C LEU A 473 -8.97 -7.80 -29.92
N GLU A 474 -9.28 -6.62 -30.44
CA GLU A 474 -8.86 -6.23 -31.80
C GLU A 474 -7.33 -6.24 -31.92
N ASN A 475 -6.77 -6.78 -33.01
CA ASN A 475 -5.31 -6.83 -33.19
C ASN A 475 -4.76 -5.41 -33.38
N GLY A 476 -3.64 -5.11 -32.72
CA GLY A 476 -3.03 -3.79 -32.77
C GLY A 476 -2.15 -3.52 -31.56
N ASN A 477 -1.65 -2.30 -31.43
CA ASN A 477 -0.83 -1.92 -30.28
C ASN A 477 -1.72 -1.48 -29.11
N TYR A 478 -1.41 -1.98 -27.91
CA TYR A 478 -2.12 -1.66 -26.68
C TYR A 478 -1.17 -1.07 -25.65
N THR A 479 -1.67 -0.10 -24.89
CA THR A 479 -1.06 0.31 -23.62
C THR A 479 -1.64 -0.54 -22.50
N VAL A 480 -0.80 -1.41 -21.94
CA VAL A 480 -1.11 -2.19 -20.74
C VAL A 480 -0.71 -1.38 -19.52
N THR A 481 -1.67 -1.07 -18.66
CA THR A 481 -1.46 -0.37 -17.39
C THR A 481 -1.65 -1.34 -16.23
N LEU A 482 -0.66 -1.44 -15.35
CA LEU A 482 -0.72 -2.24 -14.12
C LEU A 482 -0.65 -1.30 -12.91
N LEU A 483 -1.56 -1.50 -11.95
CA LEU A 483 -1.71 -0.68 -10.76
C LEU A 483 -1.42 -1.51 -9.50
N PHE A 484 -0.50 -1.02 -8.69
CA PHE A 484 0.01 -1.68 -7.49
C PHE A 484 0.00 -0.72 -6.30
N ALA A 485 -0.18 -1.25 -5.10
CA ALA A 485 0.13 -0.56 -3.85
C ALA A 485 0.50 -1.61 -2.78
N GLU A 486 1.50 -1.32 -1.97
CA GLU A 486 1.83 -2.12 -0.79
C GLU A 486 1.26 -1.41 0.44
N PHE A 487 0.54 -2.15 1.29
CA PHE A 487 -0.20 -1.58 2.41
C PHE A 487 -0.20 -2.44 3.67
N ASP A 488 0.52 -3.58 3.68
CA ASP A 488 0.64 -4.46 4.84
C ASP A 488 1.97 -4.32 5.57
N PHE A 489 2.98 -3.78 4.90
CA PHE A 489 4.23 -3.39 5.53
C PHE A 489 4.10 -1.95 6.03
N PRO A 490 4.00 -1.68 7.34
CA PRO A 490 3.86 -0.32 7.82
C PRO A 490 5.14 0.51 7.56
N ASP A 491 5.02 1.84 7.56
CA ASP A 491 6.16 2.76 7.43
C ASP A 491 6.82 3.09 8.78
N THR A 492 6.27 2.59 9.89
CA THR A 492 6.84 2.77 11.22
C THR A 492 8.12 1.92 11.41
N GLN A 493 8.96 2.30 12.38
CA GLN A 493 10.12 1.51 12.82
C GLN A 493 9.66 0.25 13.57
N SER A 494 9.05 -0.68 12.85
CA SER A 494 8.58 -1.96 13.35
C SER A 494 9.22 -3.09 12.58
N TRP A 495 9.42 -4.25 13.19
CA TRP A 495 9.88 -5.44 12.47
C TRP A 495 8.97 -5.81 11.29
N LYS A 496 7.67 -5.49 11.38
CA LYS A 496 6.69 -5.70 10.29
C LYS A 496 6.99 -4.85 9.06
N SER A 497 7.62 -3.68 9.24
CA SER A 497 8.03 -2.81 8.14
C SER A 497 9.16 -3.40 7.29
N ARG A 498 9.81 -4.48 7.75
CA ARG A 498 10.95 -5.11 7.06
C ARG A 498 10.52 -6.08 5.96
N GLY A 499 9.21 -6.30 5.80
CA GLY A 499 8.68 -7.16 4.75
C GLY A 499 9.07 -6.65 3.36
N ARG A 500 9.35 -7.60 2.47
CA ARG A 500 9.62 -7.35 1.06
C ARG A 500 8.74 -8.24 0.20
N ARG A 501 8.13 -7.63 -0.81
CA ARG A 501 7.36 -8.33 -1.83
C ARG A 501 8.07 -8.16 -3.16
N VAL A 502 8.57 -9.26 -3.70
CA VAL A 502 9.41 -9.25 -4.90
C VAL A 502 8.87 -10.27 -5.91
N PHE A 503 8.65 -9.83 -7.15
CA PHE A 503 8.16 -10.70 -8.24
C PHE A 503 8.57 -10.15 -9.60
N ASP A 504 8.51 -10.97 -10.64
CA ASP A 504 8.77 -10.57 -12.01
C ASP A 504 7.47 -10.18 -12.72
N ILE A 505 7.55 -9.26 -13.68
CA ILE A 505 6.43 -8.86 -14.53
C ILE A 505 6.73 -9.25 -15.97
N TYR A 506 5.83 -10.02 -16.58
CA TYR A 506 5.86 -10.38 -17.98
C TYR A 506 4.58 -9.88 -18.68
N VAL A 507 4.73 -9.40 -19.91
CA VAL A 507 3.60 -9.03 -20.77
C VAL A 507 3.85 -9.61 -22.15
N GLN A 508 2.89 -10.38 -22.68
CA GLN A 508 3.03 -11.17 -23.91
C GLN A 508 4.28 -12.07 -23.92
N GLY A 509 4.59 -12.68 -22.77
CA GLY A 509 5.75 -13.55 -22.60
C GLY A 509 7.10 -12.84 -22.45
N GLU A 510 7.19 -11.53 -22.72
CA GLU A 510 8.42 -10.76 -22.51
C GLU A 510 8.55 -10.28 -21.07
N ARG A 511 9.72 -10.51 -20.43
CA ARG A 511 10.00 -9.98 -19.10
C ARG A 511 10.21 -8.48 -19.15
N LYS A 512 9.30 -7.72 -18.56
CA LYS A 512 9.36 -6.25 -18.48
C LYS A 512 10.09 -5.76 -17.24
N GLU A 513 9.90 -6.43 -16.12
CA GLU A 513 10.58 -6.11 -14.85
C GLU A 513 11.06 -7.42 -14.20
N GLN A 514 12.30 -7.43 -13.70
CA GLN A 514 12.84 -8.50 -12.89
C GLN A 514 12.97 -8.03 -11.45
N ASN A 515 12.58 -8.86 -10.49
CA ASN A 515 12.62 -8.53 -9.06
C ASN A 515 11.89 -7.21 -8.73
N PHE A 516 10.74 -6.97 -9.35
CA PHE A 516 9.91 -5.82 -9.07
C PHE A 516 9.43 -5.84 -7.62
N ASP A 517 9.70 -4.75 -6.91
CA ASP A 517 9.29 -4.51 -5.52
C ASP A 517 8.40 -3.26 -5.49
N ILE A 518 7.14 -3.45 -5.09
CA ILE A 518 6.10 -2.42 -5.10
C ILE A 518 6.51 -1.25 -4.19
N ARG A 519 6.97 -1.54 -2.97
CA ARG A 519 7.30 -0.51 -1.99
C ARG A 519 8.57 0.24 -2.41
N LYS A 520 9.55 -0.45 -2.96
CA LYS A 520 10.74 0.19 -3.56
C LYS A 520 10.35 1.13 -4.71
N ALA A 521 9.45 0.69 -5.59
CA ALA A 521 8.94 1.52 -6.69
C ALA A 521 8.13 2.73 -6.22
N ALA A 522 7.53 2.66 -5.03
CA ALA A 522 6.85 3.76 -4.35
C ALA A 522 7.78 4.70 -3.56
N GLY A 523 9.11 4.56 -3.70
CA GLY A 523 10.08 5.36 -2.93
C GLY A 523 10.21 4.94 -1.46
N GLY A 524 9.94 3.67 -1.16
CA GLY A 524 10.06 3.09 0.18
C GLY A 524 8.84 3.31 1.08
N LYS A 525 7.73 3.84 0.54
CA LYS A 525 6.51 4.16 1.28
C LYS A 525 5.40 3.17 0.99
N SER A 526 4.65 2.83 2.03
CA SER A 526 3.41 2.08 1.89
C SER A 526 2.24 3.02 1.60
N PHE A 527 1.07 2.46 1.30
CA PHE A 527 -0.15 3.20 0.93
C PHE A 527 0.08 4.21 -0.20
N THR A 528 1.02 3.93 -1.11
CA THR A 528 1.38 4.82 -2.21
C THR A 528 1.18 4.07 -3.53
N ALA A 529 0.37 4.64 -4.41
CA ALA A 529 0.04 4.03 -5.68
C ALA A 529 1.26 4.01 -6.62
N VAL A 530 1.47 2.87 -7.26
CA VAL A 530 2.49 2.63 -8.27
C VAL A 530 1.80 2.21 -9.57
N ARG A 531 2.04 2.98 -10.63
CA ARG A 531 1.54 2.72 -11.98
C ARG A 531 2.70 2.30 -12.88
N LYS A 532 2.53 1.17 -13.57
CA LYS A 532 3.44 0.71 -14.63
C LYS A 532 2.70 0.63 -15.95
N GLN A 533 3.35 1.07 -17.03
CA GLN A 533 2.76 1.09 -18.37
C GLN A 533 3.70 0.48 -19.39
N TYR A 534 3.16 -0.39 -20.24
CA TYR A 534 3.89 -1.07 -21.30
C TYR A 534 3.09 -1.02 -22.58
N THR A 535 3.72 -0.64 -23.70
CA THR A 535 3.10 -0.79 -25.02
C THR A 535 3.48 -2.14 -25.60
N VAL A 536 2.48 -2.95 -25.99
CA VAL A 536 2.69 -4.28 -26.56
C VAL A 536 1.75 -4.54 -27.73
N PRO A 537 2.17 -5.34 -28.72
CA PRO A 537 1.28 -5.79 -29.78
C PRO A 537 0.35 -6.89 -29.26
N VAL A 538 -0.93 -6.79 -29.61
CA VAL A 538 -1.90 -7.88 -29.53
C VAL A 538 -1.99 -8.51 -30.92
N THR A 539 -1.62 -9.78 -30.98
CA THR A 539 -1.70 -10.62 -32.17
C THR A 539 -2.52 -11.85 -31.82
N LYS A 540 -3.41 -12.30 -32.71
CA LYS A 540 -4.36 -13.40 -32.45
C LYS A 540 -5.44 -13.09 -31.41
N ASN A 541 -5.81 -11.82 -31.31
CA ASN A 541 -6.91 -11.34 -30.47
C ASN A 541 -6.76 -11.66 -28.98
N PHE A 542 -5.53 -11.85 -28.50
CA PHE A 542 -5.23 -12.31 -27.16
C PHE A 542 -4.07 -11.55 -26.53
N LEU A 543 -4.21 -11.23 -25.25
CA LEU A 543 -3.18 -10.61 -24.42
C LEU A 543 -2.92 -11.45 -23.18
N ASP A 544 -1.66 -11.74 -22.87
CA ASP A 544 -1.23 -12.38 -21.62
C ASP A 544 -0.42 -11.40 -20.75
N ILE A 545 -0.80 -11.27 -19.48
CA ILE A 545 -0.07 -10.54 -18.44
C ILE A 545 0.25 -11.55 -17.35
N HIS A 546 1.53 -11.69 -16.98
CA HIS A 546 1.98 -12.69 -16.02
C HIS A 546 2.84 -12.06 -14.93
N LEU A 547 2.40 -12.21 -13.69
CA LEU A 547 3.13 -11.82 -12.49
C LEU A 547 3.65 -13.09 -11.83
N PHE A 548 4.97 -13.20 -11.71
CA PHE A 548 5.64 -14.44 -11.34
C PHE A 548 6.50 -14.27 -10.10
N TRP A 549 6.25 -15.07 -9.06
CA TRP A 549 7.08 -15.07 -7.87
C TRP A 549 8.28 -16.00 -8.03
N ALA A 550 9.46 -15.47 -8.32
CA ALA A 550 10.71 -16.22 -8.46
C ALA A 550 11.40 -16.54 -7.10
N GLY A 551 10.61 -16.80 -6.04
CA GLY A 551 11.15 -17.25 -4.76
C GLY A 551 11.80 -16.16 -3.89
N LYS A 552 11.73 -14.89 -4.34
CA LYS A 552 12.30 -13.73 -3.65
C LYS A 552 11.27 -12.94 -2.83
N GLY A 553 11.75 -12.18 -1.86
CA GLY A 553 10.93 -11.51 -0.86
C GLY A 553 10.74 -12.34 0.40
N THR A 554 10.31 -11.66 1.46
CA THR A 554 10.25 -12.25 2.80
C THR A 554 9.07 -13.19 2.93
N CYS A 555 9.31 -14.44 3.35
CA CYS A 555 8.26 -15.44 3.51
C CYS A 555 7.24 -15.11 4.62
N CYS A 556 7.71 -14.38 5.65
CA CYS A 556 7.24 -14.53 7.00
C CYS A 556 6.95 -13.20 7.71
N ILE A 557 6.82 -12.11 6.94
CA ILE A 557 6.57 -10.75 7.44
C ILE A 557 5.39 -10.16 6.65
N PRO A 558 4.35 -9.58 7.31
CA PRO A 558 4.15 -9.51 8.75
C PRO A 558 3.68 -10.85 9.36
N THR A 559 3.23 -11.79 8.52
CA THR A 559 2.83 -13.14 8.92
C THR A 559 3.41 -14.16 7.95
N GLN A 560 3.31 -15.44 8.29
CA GLN A 560 3.70 -16.53 7.40
C GLN A 560 2.89 -16.51 6.10
N GLY A 561 3.54 -16.85 4.98
CA GLY A 561 2.90 -16.92 3.67
C GLY A 561 2.59 -15.57 3.04
N TYR A 562 3.29 -14.49 3.43
CA TYR A 562 3.00 -13.14 2.95
C TYR A 562 3.95 -12.68 1.83
N TYR A 563 3.99 -13.41 0.72
CA TYR A 563 4.92 -13.18 -0.40
C TYR A 563 4.22 -13.26 -1.76
N GLY A 564 5.00 -13.12 -2.84
CA GLY A 564 4.50 -13.19 -4.22
C GLY A 564 3.78 -11.92 -4.70
N PRO A 565 3.32 -11.87 -5.97
CA PRO A 565 2.70 -10.70 -6.54
C PRO A 565 1.44 -10.25 -5.79
N ALA A 566 1.22 -8.93 -5.77
CA ALA A 566 0.02 -8.28 -5.26
C ALA A 566 -0.39 -7.20 -6.27
N ILE A 567 -1.48 -7.38 -7.02
CA ILE A 567 -1.94 -6.41 -8.02
C ILE A 567 -3.31 -5.87 -7.66
N SER A 568 -3.48 -4.54 -7.70
CA SER A 568 -4.75 -3.92 -7.35
C SER A 568 -5.71 -3.91 -8.54
N ALA A 569 -5.24 -3.40 -9.67
CA ALA A 569 -6.03 -3.29 -10.89
C ALA A 569 -5.13 -3.29 -12.13
N LEU A 570 -5.72 -3.55 -13.29
CA LEU A 570 -5.04 -3.51 -14.58
C LEU A 570 -6.00 -3.11 -15.70
N SER A 571 -5.45 -2.60 -16.80
CA SER A 571 -6.20 -2.36 -18.03
C SER A 571 -5.33 -2.50 -19.27
N ALA A 572 -5.95 -2.79 -20.40
CA ALA A 572 -5.34 -2.71 -21.72
C ALA A 572 -6.21 -1.85 -22.61
N THR A 573 -5.65 -0.75 -23.09
CA THR A 573 -6.31 0.24 -23.94
C THR A 573 -5.63 0.31 -25.31
N PRO A 574 -6.39 0.42 -26.40
CA PRO A 574 -5.82 0.41 -27.75
C PRO A 574 -5.17 1.76 -28.06
N ASN A 575 -3.99 1.72 -28.68
CA ASN A 575 -3.27 2.91 -29.17
C ASN A 575 -3.65 3.24 -30.62
N PHE A 576 -4.84 2.84 -31.04
CA PHE A 576 -5.39 2.98 -32.38
C PHE A 576 -6.90 3.21 -32.26
N THR A 577 -7.53 3.68 -33.33
CA THR A 577 -9.00 3.85 -33.39
C THR A 577 -9.65 2.48 -33.58
N PRO A 578 -10.40 1.96 -32.59
CA PRO A 578 -10.98 0.63 -32.72
C PRO A 578 -12.10 0.58 -33.75
N THR A 579 -12.20 -0.52 -34.47
CA THR A 579 -13.31 -0.80 -35.38
C THR A 579 -14.44 -1.55 -34.69
N VAL A 580 -14.15 -2.26 -33.60
CA VAL A 580 -15.16 -2.95 -32.78
C VAL A 580 -15.66 -2.04 -31.66
N ARG A 581 -16.97 -2.02 -31.45
CA ARG A 581 -17.55 -1.37 -30.26
C ARG A 581 -17.42 -2.32 -29.08
N ASN A 582 -16.74 -1.87 -28.02
CA ASN A 582 -16.86 -2.50 -26.71
C ASN A 582 -18.33 -2.67 -26.35
N ALA A 583 -18.69 -3.80 -25.74
CA ALA A 583 -20.00 -4.00 -25.15
C ALA A 583 -20.19 -3.05 -23.96
N VAL A 584 -20.42 -1.76 -24.25
CA VAL A 584 -20.87 -0.79 -23.27
C VAL A 584 -22.28 -1.22 -22.88
N VAL A 585 -22.45 -1.52 -21.59
CA VAL A 585 -23.77 -1.56 -20.95
C VAL A 585 -24.54 -0.33 -21.43
N LYS A 586 -25.67 -0.55 -22.13
CA LYS A 586 -26.61 0.52 -22.50
C LYS A 586 -26.93 1.32 -21.23
N LYS A 587 -26.23 2.43 -20.99
CA LYS A 587 -26.88 3.59 -20.41
C LYS A 587 -27.56 4.27 -21.59
N GLY A 588 -28.88 4.19 -21.61
CA GLY A 588 -29.66 5.16 -22.36
C GLY A 588 -29.09 6.53 -22.01
N SER A 589 -28.57 7.22 -23.03
CA SER A 589 -28.11 8.59 -22.88
C SER A 589 -29.32 9.43 -22.47
N LYS A 590 -29.52 9.58 -21.16
CA LYS A 590 -30.10 10.80 -20.58
C LYS A 590 -28.98 11.70 -20.07
N THR A 591 -27.73 11.51 -20.52
CA THR A 591 -26.60 12.35 -20.11
C THR A 591 -26.70 13.74 -20.73
N GLY A 592 -27.30 13.90 -21.92
CA GLY A 592 -27.57 15.23 -22.48
C GLY A 592 -28.61 16.04 -21.69
N VAL A 593 -29.61 15.37 -21.09
CA VAL A 593 -30.70 16.03 -20.35
C VAL A 593 -30.33 16.22 -18.87
N ILE A 594 -29.62 15.27 -18.25
CA ILE A 594 -29.23 15.34 -16.83
C ILE A 594 -27.96 16.18 -16.63
N ALA A 595 -26.98 16.14 -17.55
CA ALA A 595 -25.84 17.07 -17.46
C ALA A 595 -26.29 18.52 -17.78
N GLY A 596 -27.21 18.72 -18.72
CA GLY A 596 -27.83 20.03 -18.97
C GLY A 596 -28.62 20.55 -17.76
N ALA A 597 -29.37 19.67 -17.07
CA ALA A 597 -30.12 20.03 -15.87
C ALA A 597 -29.22 20.25 -14.64
N ILE A 598 -28.18 19.44 -14.43
CA ILE A 598 -27.27 19.59 -13.28
C ILE A 598 -26.31 20.77 -13.50
N VAL A 599 -25.77 20.97 -14.70
CA VAL A 599 -24.99 22.18 -15.02
C VAL A 599 -25.89 23.39 -14.95
N GLY A 600 -27.14 23.31 -15.43
CA GLY A 600 -28.13 24.37 -15.26
C GLY A 600 -28.40 24.71 -13.79
N VAL A 601 -28.60 23.71 -12.92
CA VAL A 601 -28.87 23.91 -11.48
C VAL A 601 -27.62 24.35 -10.73
N VAL A 602 -26.42 23.87 -11.08
CA VAL A 602 -25.15 24.30 -10.47
C VAL A 602 -24.77 25.70 -10.93
N VAL A 603 -24.97 26.05 -12.20
CA VAL A 603 -24.76 27.41 -12.71
C VAL A 603 -25.79 28.36 -12.14
N LEU A 604 -27.08 27.99 -12.08
CA LEU A 604 -28.10 28.81 -11.41
C LEU A 604 -27.85 28.93 -9.91
N GLY A 605 -27.37 27.87 -9.26
CA GLY A 605 -26.97 27.86 -7.86
C GLY A 605 -25.76 28.74 -7.59
N LEU A 606 -24.73 28.69 -8.44
CA LEU A 606 -23.54 29.54 -8.36
C LEU A 606 -23.86 30.99 -8.71
N LEU A 607 -24.76 31.25 -9.67
CA LEU A 607 -25.25 32.59 -9.99
C LEU A 607 -26.12 33.16 -8.87
N ALA A 608 -26.96 32.34 -8.22
CA ALA A 608 -27.71 32.74 -7.04
C ALA A 608 -26.79 32.99 -5.85
N PHE A 609 -25.77 32.15 -5.64
CA PHE A 609 -24.80 32.33 -4.56
C PHE A 609 -23.90 33.55 -4.80
N ALA A 610 -23.45 33.78 -6.04
CA ALA A 610 -22.75 34.99 -6.43
C ALA A 610 -23.66 36.22 -6.32
N GLY A 611 -24.94 36.11 -6.69
CA GLY A 611 -25.94 37.17 -6.50
C GLY A 611 -26.16 37.49 -5.02
N ILE A 612 -26.27 36.48 -4.16
CA ILE A 612 -26.38 36.64 -2.70
C ILE A 612 -25.08 37.18 -2.10
N PHE A 613 -23.92 36.75 -2.60
CA PHE A 613 -22.61 37.22 -2.15
C PHE A 613 -22.36 38.67 -2.55
N VAL A 614 -22.68 39.04 -3.80
CA VAL A 614 -22.64 40.43 -4.29
C VAL A 614 -23.67 41.28 -3.57
N TRP A 615 -24.88 40.77 -3.30
CA TRP A 615 -25.89 41.47 -2.51
C TRP A 615 -25.45 41.67 -1.06
N ARG A 616 -24.81 40.66 -0.43
CA ARG A 616 -24.22 40.75 0.91
C ARG A 616 -23.02 41.69 0.96
N GLN A 617 -22.15 41.69 -0.06
CA GLN A 617 -21.06 42.64 -0.18
C GLN A 617 -21.55 44.07 -0.43
N LYS A 618 -22.58 44.26 -1.26
CA LYS A 618 -23.21 45.56 -1.51
C LYS A 618 -23.91 46.08 -0.25
N LYS A 619 -24.59 45.21 0.50
CA LYS A 619 -25.22 45.55 1.79
C LYS A 619 -24.18 45.85 2.88
N ARG A 620 -23.06 45.13 2.93
CA ARG A 620 -21.92 45.44 3.81
C ARG A 620 -21.23 46.75 3.44
N LYS A 621 -21.05 47.04 2.15
CA LYS A 621 -20.46 48.30 1.68
C LYS A 621 -21.35 49.51 2.02
N LEU A 622 -22.66 49.39 1.85
CA LEU A 622 -23.62 50.45 2.22
C LEU A 622 -23.66 50.69 3.74
N ALA A 623 -23.52 49.65 4.55
CA ALA A 623 -23.45 49.77 6.01
C ALA A 623 -22.13 50.42 6.47
N LEU A 624 -21.01 50.10 5.81
CA LEU A 624 -19.69 50.66 6.11
C LEU A 624 -19.58 52.15 5.73
N GLU A 625 -20.14 52.54 4.58
CA GLU A 625 -20.20 53.96 4.14
C GLU A 625 -21.09 54.82 5.05
N GLN A 626 -22.12 54.22 5.67
CA GLN A 626 -23.00 54.90 6.61
C GLN A 626 -22.35 55.07 7.99
N GLU A 627 -21.55 54.09 8.43
CA GLU A 627 -20.79 54.11 9.69
C GLU A 627 -19.62 55.12 9.64
N GLU A 628 -18.94 55.26 8.49
CA GLU A 628 -17.92 56.30 8.27
C GLU A 628 -18.49 57.72 8.38
N LEU A 629 -19.69 57.99 7.86
CA LEU A 629 -20.31 59.33 7.92
C LEU A 629 -20.70 59.74 9.35
N TYR A 630 -21.16 58.79 10.18
CA TYR A 630 -21.46 59.03 11.60
C TYR A 630 -20.19 59.23 12.44
N SER A 631 -19.05 58.67 12.02
CA SER A 631 -17.76 58.82 12.71
C SER A 631 -17.10 60.20 12.49
N ILE A 632 -17.36 60.83 11.34
CA ILE A 632 -16.80 62.14 10.96
C ILE A 632 -17.54 63.31 11.64
N VAL A 633 -18.85 63.16 11.88
CA VAL A 633 -19.72 64.27 12.29
C VAL A 633 -19.68 64.57 13.79
N GLY A 634 -19.17 63.67 14.65
CA GLY A 634 -18.92 63.97 16.07
C GLY A 634 -20.15 64.49 16.82
N ARG A 635 -21.21 63.67 16.95
CA ARG A 635 -22.52 63.96 17.61
C ARG A 635 -22.86 65.45 17.85
N PRO A 636 -23.23 66.23 16.83
CA PRO A 636 -24.15 67.34 16.98
C PRO A 636 -25.57 66.75 17.11
N ASN A 637 -26.51 67.49 17.70
CA ASN A 637 -27.92 67.07 17.77
C ASN A 637 -28.45 66.77 16.36
N VAL A 638 -28.72 65.50 16.06
CA VAL A 638 -29.28 65.08 14.76
C VAL A 638 -30.79 65.27 14.81
N LEU A 639 -31.30 66.14 13.95
CA LEU A 639 -32.73 66.41 13.81
C LEU A 639 -33.28 65.58 12.65
N SER A 640 -34.50 65.05 12.79
CA SER A 640 -35.12 64.24 11.73
C SER A 640 -35.56 65.13 10.56
N TYR A 641 -35.59 64.56 9.34
CA TYR A 641 -36.07 65.31 8.17
C TYR A 641 -37.54 65.72 8.33
N GLY A 642 -38.35 64.84 8.94
CA GLY A 642 -39.76 65.10 9.21
C GLY A 642 -39.97 66.30 10.13
N GLU A 643 -39.11 66.46 11.13
CA GLU A 643 -39.14 67.60 12.05
C GLU A 643 -38.77 68.91 11.34
N LEU A 644 -37.67 68.93 10.59
CA LEU A 644 -37.23 70.14 9.87
C LEU A 644 -38.19 70.53 8.74
N ARG A 645 -38.77 69.54 8.05
CA ARG A 645 -39.81 69.78 7.06
C ARG A 645 -41.04 70.41 7.70
N SER A 646 -41.46 69.92 8.86
CA SER A 646 -42.60 70.51 9.59
C SER A 646 -42.27 71.92 10.09
N ALA A 647 -41.08 72.11 10.67
CA ALA A 647 -40.62 73.37 11.24
C ALA A 647 -40.52 74.51 10.21
N THR A 648 -40.23 74.19 8.96
CA THR A 648 -40.09 75.15 7.85
C THR A 648 -41.36 75.28 6.99
N GLU A 649 -42.47 74.66 7.41
CA GLU A 649 -43.72 74.56 6.63
C GLU A 649 -43.47 73.99 5.23
N ASN A 650 -42.79 72.84 5.20
CA ASN A 650 -42.38 72.14 4.00
C ASN A 650 -41.44 72.96 3.09
N PHE A 651 -40.47 73.67 3.69
CA PHE A 651 -39.53 74.55 2.99
C PHE A 651 -40.24 75.59 2.11
N SER A 652 -41.30 76.19 2.66
CA SER A 652 -42.10 77.21 1.98
C SER A 652 -41.24 78.40 1.54
N SER A 653 -41.50 78.92 0.34
CA SER A 653 -40.83 80.13 -0.17
C SER A 653 -41.08 81.35 0.71
N ASN A 654 -42.20 81.39 1.46
CA ASN A 654 -42.49 82.45 2.43
C ASN A 654 -41.49 82.47 3.61
N ASN A 655 -40.83 81.34 3.87
CA ASN A 655 -39.82 81.21 4.91
C ASN A 655 -38.39 81.32 4.37
N LEU A 656 -38.20 81.63 3.08
CA LEU A 656 -36.88 81.74 2.48
C LEU A 656 -36.14 82.98 3.02
N LEU A 657 -35.01 82.75 3.67
CA LEU A 657 -34.13 83.79 4.20
C LEU A 657 -33.10 84.25 3.17
N GLY A 658 -32.66 83.34 2.30
CA GLY A 658 -31.72 83.62 1.22
C GLY A 658 -31.37 82.37 0.42
N GLN A 659 -30.89 82.56 -0.81
CA GLN A 659 -30.49 81.49 -1.72
C GLN A 659 -29.19 81.90 -2.43
N GLY A 660 -28.28 80.96 -2.60
CA GLY A 660 -27.03 81.15 -3.35
C GLY A 660 -26.56 79.85 -4.02
N GLY A 661 -25.35 79.87 -4.60
CA GLY A 661 -24.79 78.73 -5.34
C GLY A 661 -24.65 77.43 -4.55
N TYR A 662 -24.68 77.52 -3.22
CA TYR A 662 -24.51 76.39 -2.31
C TYR A 662 -25.82 75.95 -1.61
N GLY A 663 -26.96 76.50 -2.01
CA GLY A 663 -28.28 76.09 -1.51
C GLY A 663 -29.16 77.23 -0.99
N SER A 664 -30.31 76.84 -0.45
CA SER A 664 -31.35 77.74 0.06
C SER A 664 -31.45 77.65 1.59
N VAL A 665 -31.65 78.77 2.26
CA VAL A 665 -31.77 78.86 3.72
C VAL A 665 -33.18 79.29 4.08
N PHE A 666 -33.84 78.53 4.94
CA PHE A 666 -35.22 78.74 5.36
C PHE A 666 -35.31 79.03 6.86
N LYS A 667 -36.22 79.91 7.25
CA LYS A 667 -36.62 80.08 8.64
C LYS A 667 -37.48 78.90 9.06
N GLY A 668 -37.17 78.30 10.19
CA GLY A 668 -38.00 77.26 10.80
C GLY A 668 -38.26 77.55 12.28
N LYS A 669 -39.36 77.02 12.81
CA LYS A 669 -39.63 76.98 14.25
C LYS A 669 -39.65 75.53 14.71
N LEU A 670 -38.68 75.15 15.52
CA LEU A 670 -38.60 73.79 16.07
C LEU A 670 -39.73 73.53 17.06
N THR A 671 -39.95 72.26 17.37
CA THR A 671 -41.02 71.78 18.28
C THR A 671 -40.92 72.37 19.68
N ASP A 672 -39.70 72.68 20.13
CA ASP A 672 -39.42 73.36 21.40
C ASP A 672 -39.64 74.88 21.38
N GLY A 673 -40.09 75.42 20.24
CA GLY A 673 -40.42 76.83 20.05
C GLY A 673 -39.25 77.71 19.57
N ARG A 674 -38.02 77.18 19.47
CA ARG A 674 -36.86 77.95 19.00
C ARG A 674 -36.93 78.20 17.49
N PHE A 675 -36.61 79.43 17.07
CA PHE A 675 -36.42 79.76 15.67
C PHE A 675 -35.01 79.38 15.20
N VAL A 676 -34.92 78.76 14.03
CA VAL A 676 -33.68 78.27 13.43
C VAL A 676 -33.60 78.64 11.96
N ALA A 677 -32.37 78.70 11.43
CA ALA A 677 -32.12 78.83 10.00
C ALA A 677 -31.70 77.46 9.45
N VAL A 678 -32.54 76.86 8.62
CA VAL A 678 -32.32 75.53 8.01
C VAL A 678 -31.79 75.71 6.60
N LYS A 679 -30.51 75.38 6.39
CA LYS A 679 -29.84 75.41 5.09
C LYS A 679 -29.99 74.06 4.40
N GLN A 680 -30.65 74.08 3.24
CA GLN A 680 -30.75 72.95 2.32
C GLN A 680 -29.71 73.11 1.22
N LEU A 681 -28.79 72.16 1.11
CA LEU A 681 -27.75 72.17 0.09
C LEU A 681 -28.32 71.80 -1.29
N SER A 682 -27.77 72.42 -2.35
CA SER A 682 -28.21 72.20 -3.73
C SER A 682 -27.86 70.78 -4.23
N GLU A 683 -28.77 70.14 -4.97
CA GLU A 683 -28.56 68.81 -5.56
C GLU A 683 -27.61 68.82 -6.77
N THR A 684 -27.34 69.99 -7.37
CA THR A 684 -26.61 70.10 -8.64
C THR A 684 -25.08 70.20 -8.51
N SER A 685 -24.53 70.17 -7.29
CA SER A 685 -23.08 70.17 -7.05
C SER A 685 -22.55 68.75 -6.83
N HIS A 686 -21.64 68.30 -7.69
CA HIS A 686 -20.90 67.03 -7.54
C HIS A 686 -20.03 66.95 -6.25
N GLN A 687 -19.96 68.03 -5.44
CA GLN A 687 -19.20 68.13 -4.20
C GLN A 687 -20.06 68.10 -2.90
N GLY A 688 -21.39 68.00 -2.99
CA GLY A 688 -22.31 68.29 -1.88
C GLY A 688 -22.10 67.52 -0.56
N LYS A 689 -21.69 66.25 -0.57
CA LYS A 689 -21.43 65.48 0.68
C LYS A 689 -20.10 65.87 1.35
N LYS A 690 -19.08 66.18 0.57
CA LYS A 690 -17.75 66.55 1.08
C LYS A 690 -17.77 67.97 1.63
N GLU A 691 -18.48 68.88 0.97
CA GLU A 691 -18.74 70.24 1.45
C GLU A 691 -19.55 70.23 2.74
N PHE A 692 -20.62 69.44 2.80
CA PHE A 692 -21.43 69.27 4.00
C PHE A 692 -20.61 68.80 5.21
N ALA A 693 -19.77 67.77 5.04
CA ALA A 693 -18.90 67.28 6.11
C ALA A 693 -17.85 68.33 6.53
N THR A 694 -17.26 69.05 5.55
CA THR A 694 -16.28 70.10 5.81
C THR A 694 -16.89 71.29 6.55
N GLU A 695 -18.12 71.69 6.22
CA GLU A 695 -18.84 72.80 6.86
C GLU A 695 -19.18 72.45 8.32
N ILE A 696 -19.62 71.21 8.60
CA ILE A 696 -19.81 70.71 9.97
C ILE A 696 -18.49 70.70 10.74
N GLU A 697 -17.44 70.10 10.19
CA GLU A 697 -16.14 69.97 10.89
C GLU A 697 -15.54 71.36 11.19
N THR A 698 -15.64 72.30 10.25
CA THR A 698 -15.09 73.65 10.42
C THR A 698 -15.89 74.44 11.45
N ILE A 699 -17.22 74.52 11.33
CA ILE A 699 -18.04 75.35 12.22
C ILE A 699 -18.18 74.74 13.61
N SER A 700 -18.18 73.40 13.74
CA SER A 700 -18.18 72.74 15.06
C SER A 700 -16.89 72.98 15.85
N ARG A 701 -15.75 73.17 15.16
CA ARG A 701 -14.45 73.43 15.80
C ARG A 701 -14.15 74.91 16.01
N VAL A 702 -14.76 75.81 15.24
CA VAL A 702 -14.53 77.26 15.34
C VAL A 702 -15.67 77.92 16.11
N GLN A 703 -15.47 78.15 17.42
CA GLN A 703 -16.40 78.94 18.24
C GLN A 703 -15.92 80.40 18.33
N HIS A 704 -16.63 81.32 17.69
CA HIS A 704 -16.32 82.75 17.76
C HIS A 704 -17.60 83.56 17.96
N ARG A 705 -17.53 84.61 18.78
CA ARG A 705 -18.70 85.46 19.16
C ARG A 705 -19.43 86.12 17.98
N ASN A 706 -18.78 86.21 16.82
CA ASN A 706 -19.31 86.82 15.59
C ASN A 706 -19.62 85.79 14.49
N LEU A 707 -19.58 84.48 14.79
CA LEU A 707 -19.94 83.42 13.85
C LEU A 707 -21.25 82.76 14.28
N VAL A 708 -22.11 82.46 13.30
CA VAL A 708 -23.38 81.78 13.58
C VAL A 708 -23.16 80.39 14.17
N LYS A 709 -23.87 80.08 15.24
CA LYS A 709 -23.79 78.78 15.91
C LYS A 709 -24.52 77.70 15.10
N LEU A 710 -23.84 76.59 14.85
CA LEU A 710 -24.46 75.37 14.33
C LEU A 710 -25.18 74.64 15.47
N HIS A 711 -26.50 74.45 15.34
CA HIS A 711 -27.34 73.75 16.31
C HIS A 711 -27.43 72.25 16.04
N GLY A 712 -27.35 71.84 14.78
CA GLY A 712 -27.49 70.45 14.41
C GLY A 712 -27.48 70.24 12.91
N CYS A 713 -27.72 68.99 12.50
CA CYS A 713 -27.84 68.61 11.10
C CYS A 713 -28.86 67.48 10.92
N CYS A 714 -29.38 67.33 9.71
CA CYS A 714 -30.19 66.17 9.32
C CYS A 714 -29.44 65.36 8.26
N LEU A 715 -29.27 64.07 8.55
CA LEU A 715 -28.61 63.09 7.68
C LEU A 715 -29.60 62.12 7.03
N GLU A 716 -30.89 62.26 7.30
CA GLU A 716 -31.94 61.38 6.79
C GLU A 716 -32.30 61.71 5.33
N GLY A 717 -32.26 60.70 4.46
CA GLY A 717 -32.60 60.81 3.04
C GLY A 717 -31.46 61.28 2.14
N ASN A 718 -31.78 61.59 0.88
CA ASN A 718 -30.79 62.03 -0.13
C ASN A 718 -30.44 63.53 -0.04
N LYS A 719 -31.00 64.28 0.94
CA LYS A 719 -30.84 65.74 1.06
C LYS A 719 -30.28 66.11 2.44
N PRO A 720 -28.96 66.32 2.58
CA PRO A 720 -28.38 66.74 3.85
C PRO A 720 -28.76 68.19 4.20
N LEU A 721 -29.14 68.44 5.46
CA LEU A 721 -29.55 69.76 5.94
C LEU A 721 -28.71 70.22 7.13
N LEU A 722 -28.38 71.51 7.18
CA LEU A 722 -27.69 72.14 8.31
C LEU A 722 -28.65 73.07 9.05
N VAL A 723 -28.58 73.08 10.38
CA VAL A 723 -29.46 73.87 11.24
C VAL A 723 -28.62 74.84 12.06
N TYR A 724 -28.75 76.12 11.77
CA TYR A 724 -28.06 77.21 12.45
C TYR A 724 -28.99 77.96 13.38
N GLU A 725 -28.40 78.74 14.27
CA GLU A 725 -29.13 79.78 14.99
C GLU A 725 -29.74 80.79 14.01
N TYR A 726 -30.97 81.22 14.29
CA TYR A 726 -31.63 82.25 13.51
C TYR A 726 -31.27 83.64 14.05
N LEU A 727 -30.84 84.53 13.16
CA LEU A 727 -30.56 85.92 13.47
C LEU A 727 -31.72 86.80 13.00
N GLU A 728 -32.40 87.47 13.93
CA GLU A 728 -33.61 88.26 13.64
C GLU A 728 -33.34 89.47 12.74
N ASN A 729 -32.14 90.06 12.82
CA ASN A 729 -31.77 91.27 12.06
C ASN A 729 -31.25 90.99 10.63
N GLY A 730 -31.32 89.75 10.13
CA GLY A 730 -30.92 89.39 8.77
C GLY A 730 -29.41 89.36 8.55
N SER A 731 -28.96 89.53 7.30
CA SER A 731 -27.54 89.46 6.94
C SER A 731 -26.80 90.76 7.25
N LEU A 732 -25.57 90.63 7.77
CA LEU A 732 -24.66 91.78 7.96
C LEU A 732 -24.41 92.53 6.64
N ASP A 733 -24.39 91.82 5.53
CA ASP A 733 -24.29 92.37 4.18
C ASP A 733 -25.39 93.41 3.89
N ARG A 734 -26.66 93.11 4.22
CA ARG A 734 -27.76 94.06 4.07
C ARG A 734 -27.65 95.26 5.03
N ALA A 735 -27.05 95.07 6.20
CA ALA A 735 -26.85 96.16 7.16
C ALA A 735 -25.68 97.08 6.78
N LEU A 736 -24.63 96.55 6.17
CA LEU A 736 -23.43 97.29 5.75
C LEU A 736 -23.61 97.98 4.40
N PHE A 737 -24.29 97.33 3.46
CA PHE A 737 -24.41 97.78 2.07
C PHE A 737 -25.86 98.17 1.73
N GLY A 738 -26.59 98.68 2.74
CA GLY A 738 -28.02 98.98 2.69
C GLY A 738 -28.49 99.64 1.40
N THR A 739 -29.51 99.01 0.81
CA THR A 739 -30.41 99.39 -0.30
C THR A 739 -30.05 99.03 -1.76
N THR A 740 -30.95 98.17 -2.28
CA THR A 740 -31.46 97.95 -3.65
C THR A 740 -30.72 97.05 -4.65
N TYR A 741 -31.09 95.76 -4.59
CA TYR A 741 -31.63 94.88 -5.66
C TYR A 741 -31.67 95.42 -7.11
N VAL A 742 -31.41 94.54 -8.09
CA VAL A 742 -32.45 93.84 -8.90
C VAL A 742 -31.75 92.72 -9.70
N GLU A 743 -32.34 91.52 -9.56
CA GLU A 743 -32.18 90.22 -10.27
C GLU A 743 -30.80 89.68 -10.63
#